data_AF-A0A8C9V1H1-F1
#
_entry.id   AF-A0A8C9V1H1-F1
#
_cell.length_a   1.000
_cell.length_b   1.000
_cell.length_c   1.000
_cell.angle_alpha   90.00
_cell.angle_beta   90.00
_cell.angle_gamma   90.00
#
_symmetry.space_group_name_H-M   'P 1'
#
loop_
_entity.id
_entity.type
_entity.pdbx_description
1 polymer ?
#
loop_
_entity_poly.entity_id
_entity_poly.type
_entity_poly.pdbx_seq_one_letter_code
_entity_poly.pdbx_strand_id
1 'polypeptide(L)'
;MQCMLLSTAGASLPLADGRAVIFGRGPESRVSDKKCSRHQVKLVANYEDRTVLVTQLGANPSFLGDRALGRGQSGRLTEGSTLYLVNQKYPFTVQFSGDSNGASSPTLPKANEIDPKETKKEEQREKPKRSIQDFFPASPKKSVKRPSSQDNELSAKRFCPPGSSGGEADAESVIEEKLKRLQEFAESASKCESVPSAAMGSAPCTKNCWEQRGSLMIFTAAGVVAREKIAGFDLDGCIITTKSGKVFPTSPDDWRILYPEIQPKLASLLKKGFKVVFFTNQMGISRGKLRPEVFKSKVEDVLATLKLPIQVFAATASGIYRKPVIGMWEHLCQKANDSITVDKLQSFYVGDAAGRPVNWAPGKKKKDFSCSDRLFALNIGLQFHTPEEFFLGWKPAPFVLPTFNPRTCDPNARLYDPPDASLTCSQQEVVVAVGYPASGKSTFFHKHIVPKGYVYVNRDTLGSWQNCVSACERGLKEGRSVAVDNTNPDPESRKRYLDVSQKMGVPCRCFLFTTSLEQAKHNNRFREMMPANKHATVNDMIFHSYKQTETACPKWDHGEPEPNWSLTWQRRAQGRRGRGYTQDGRPVHRKAPQAGLEPQTQQRAGPSQTGCIIVPLSYVAFRNIKIFFHMPSLKIVGKLTCLFMKT
;
A
#
# COMPACT_ATOMS: atom_id res chain seq x y z
N MET A 1 -27.53 -26.76 27.18
CA MET A 1 -26.98 -27.78 26.26
C MET A 1 -25.58 -27.34 25.85
N GLN A 2 -24.60 -28.23 25.81
CA GLN A 2 -23.20 -27.93 25.51
C GLN A 2 -22.65 -28.98 24.53
N CYS A 3 -22.04 -28.55 23.43
CA CYS A 3 -21.36 -29.43 22.48
C CYS A 3 -19.85 -29.43 22.74
N MET A 4 -19.27 -30.62 22.90
CA MET A 4 -17.84 -30.84 23.10
C MET A 4 -17.30 -31.81 22.06
N LEU A 5 -16.09 -31.56 21.59
CA LEU A 5 -15.33 -32.49 20.78
C LEU A 5 -14.17 -33.06 21.61
N LEU A 6 -14.17 -34.36 21.86
CA LEU A 6 -13.27 -35.04 22.79
C LEU A 6 -12.27 -35.94 22.06
N SER A 7 -10.99 -35.79 22.35
CA SER A 7 -9.94 -36.68 21.84
C SER A 7 -9.63 -37.81 22.79
N THR A 8 -9.25 -38.96 22.24
CA THR A 8 -8.64 -40.06 23.01
C THR A 8 -7.31 -39.66 23.68
N ALA A 9 -6.67 -38.57 23.23
CA ALA A 9 -5.45 -38.01 23.84
C ALA A 9 -5.72 -36.94 24.93
N GLY A 10 -6.96 -36.84 25.41
CA GLY A 10 -7.35 -35.92 26.50
C GLY A 10 -7.43 -34.45 26.08
N ALA A 11 -7.49 -34.16 24.78
CA ALA A 11 -7.84 -32.83 24.26
C ALA A 11 -9.36 -32.67 24.22
N SER A 12 -9.87 -31.53 24.65
CA SER A 12 -11.29 -31.18 24.57
C SER A 12 -11.47 -29.82 23.93
N LEU A 13 -12.45 -29.71 23.04
CA LEU A 13 -12.76 -28.47 22.32
C LEU A 13 -14.26 -28.16 22.46
N PRO A 14 -14.64 -27.07 23.15
CA PRO A 14 -16.02 -26.63 23.20
C PRO A 14 -16.44 -26.01 21.87
N LEU A 15 -17.63 -26.37 21.38
CA LEU A 15 -18.23 -25.82 20.17
C LEU A 15 -19.51 -25.05 20.52
N ALA A 16 -19.51 -23.74 20.28
CA ALA A 16 -20.69 -22.90 20.44
C ALA A 16 -21.64 -23.05 19.25
N ASP A 17 -22.95 -22.95 19.51
CA ASP A 17 -23.99 -23.07 18.50
C ASP A 17 -23.86 -22.02 17.39
N GLY A 18 -23.99 -22.46 16.14
CA GLY A 18 -23.87 -21.62 14.93
C GLY A 18 -22.47 -21.00 14.67
N ARG A 19 -21.51 -21.13 15.59
CA ARG A 19 -20.19 -20.50 15.49
C ARG A 19 -19.19 -21.42 14.80
N ALA A 20 -18.49 -20.87 13.80
CA ALA A 20 -17.43 -21.58 13.11
C ALA A 20 -16.11 -21.57 13.89
N VAL A 21 -15.57 -22.76 14.14
CA VAL A 21 -14.25 -22.97 14.76
C VAL A 21 -13.31 -23.59 13.73
N ILE A 22 -12.11 -23.04 13.59
CA ILE A 22 -11.06 -23.62 12.73
C ILE A 22 -10.17 -24.50 13.59
N PHE A 23 -10.09 -25.78 13.25
CA PHE A 23 -9.41 -26.77 14.06
C PHE A 23 -8.38 -27.55 13.24
N GLY A 24 -7.28 -27.96 13.87
CA GLY A 24 -6.14 -28.58 13.20
C GLY A 24 -4.98 -28.74 14.17
N ARG A 25 -3.79 -29.06 13.65
CA ARG A 25 -2.59 -29.25 14.46
C ARG A 25 -2.26 -28.01 15.29
N GLY A 26 -2.10 -28.21 16.60
CA GLY A 26 -1.73 -27.17 17.56
C GLY A 26 -1.93 -27.63 19.01
N PRO A 27 -1.62 -26.76 19.98
CA PRO A 27 -1.76 -27.07 21.41
C PRO A 27 -3.17 -27.52 21.80
N GLU A 28 -4.20 -26.90 21.21
CA GLU A 28 -5.61 -27.23 21.46
C GLU A 28 -5.97 -28.66 21.02
N SER A 29 -5.48 -29.11 19.86
CA SER A 29 -5.68 -30.48 19.37
C SER A 29 -4.73 -31.51 20.00
N ARG A 30 -3.65 -31.06 20.65
CA ARG A 30 -2.47 -31.86 21.03
C ARG A 30 -1.82 -32.67 19.89
N VAL A 31 -2.15 -32.38 18.64
CA VAL A 31 -1.55 -33.01 17.46
C VAL A 31 -0.30 -32.25 17.04
N SER A 32 0.82 -32.95 16.86
CA SER A 32 2.10 -32.37 16.39
C SER A 32 2.47 -32.78 14.95
N ASP A 33 1.70 -33.68 14.32
CA ASP A 33 1.95 -34.23 12.97
C ASP A 33 1.92 -33.17 11.87
N LYS A 34 3.04 -33.02 11.15
CA LYS A 34 3.19 -32.08 10.03
C LYS A 34 2.25 -32.35 8.85
N LYS A 35 1.71 -33.57 8.72
CA LYS A 35 0.68 -33.91 7.72
C LYS A 35 -0.67 -33.29 8.06
N CYS A 36 -0.93 -32.96 9.33
CA CYS A 36 -2.12 -32.20 9.72
C CYS A 36 -1.85 -30.70 9.58
N SER A 37 -2.68 -30.01 8.80
CA SER A 37 -2.65 -28.54 8.71
C SER A 37 -3.00 -27.93 10.07
N ARG A 38 -2.48 -26.73 10.37
CA ARG A 38 -2.95 -25.95 11.53
C ARG A 38 -4.43 -25.53 11.37
N HIS A 39 -4.89 -25.43 10.12
CA HIS A 39 -6.28 -25.17 9.75
C HIS A 39 -6.77 -26.36 8.91
N GLN A 40 -7.01 -27.49 9.56
CA GLN A 40 -7.32 -28.75 8.89
C GLN A 40 -8.81 -28.86 8.56
N VAL A 41 -9.69 -28.48 9.50
CA VAL A 41 -11.14 -28.51 9.35
C VAL A 41 -11.78 -27.22 9.89
N LYS A 42 -12.97 -26.89 9.39
CA LYS A 42 -13.91 -25.92 9.97
C LYS A 42 -15.06 -26.71 10.59
N LEU A 43 -15.36 -26.44 11.85
CA LEU A 43 -16.42 -27.07 12.63
C LEU A 43 -17.51 -26.03 12.92
N VAL A 44 -18.78 -26.40 12.76
CA VAL A 44 -19.93 -25.57 13.15
C VAL A 44 -20.92 -26.49 13.86
N ALA A 45 -21.21 -26.24 15.13
CA ALA A 45 -22.23 -26.98 15.85
C ALA A 45 -23.63 -26.42 15.56
N ASN A 46 -24.62 -27.29 15.47
CA ASN A 46 -26.04 -26.98 15.47
C ASN A 46 -26.69 -27.72 16.65
N TYR A 47 -27.16 -26.97 17.65
CA TYR A 47 -27.73 -27.52 18.87
C TYR A 47 -29.17 -28.02 18.67
N GLU A 48 -29.90 -27.47 17.69
CA GLU A 48 -31.25 -27.91 17.31
C GLU A 48 -31.21 -29.33 16.71
N ASP A 49 -30.30 -29.54 15.75
CA ASP A 49 -30.14 -30.82 15.07
C ASP A 49 -29.26 -31.82 15.85
N ARG A 50 -28.61 -31.40 16.94
CA ARG A 50 -27.50 -32.12 17.60
C ARG A 50 -26.44 -32.63 16.62
N THR A 51 -26.05 -31.78 15.66
CA THR A 51 -25.04 -32.13 14.66
C THR A 51 -23.88 -31.14 14.63
N VAL A 52 -22.72 -31.61 14.16
CA VAL A 52 -21.55 -30.77 13.87
C VAL A 52 -21.23 -30.88 12.39
N LEU A 53 -21.31 -29.76 11.67
CA LEU A 53 -20.89 -29.66 10.29
C LEU A 53 -19.36 -29.52 10.24
N VAL A 54 -18.70 -30.49 9.62
CA VAL A 54 -17.27 -30.52 9.39
C VAL A 54 -16.98 -30.20 7.93
N THR A 55 -16.14 -29.21 7.67
CA THR A 55 -15.67 -28.87 6.32
C THR A 55 -14.16 -28.98 6.27
N GLN A 56 -13.61 -29.77 5.34
CA GLN A 56 -12.16 -29.90 5.23
C GLN A 56 -11.54 -28.68 4.56
N LEU A 57 -10.50 -28.13 5.19
CA LEU A 57 -9.71 -27.00 4.68
C LEU A 57 -8.28 -27.40 4.30
N GLY A 58 -7.73 -28.38 5.00
CA GLY A 58 -6.37 -28.89 4.82
C GLY A 58 -6.19 -29.68 3.51
N ALA A 59 -4.93 -29.79 3.09
CA ALA A 59 -4.57 -30.50 1.86
C ALA A 59 -4.73 -32.02 1.96
N ASN A 60 -4.45 -32.60 3.14
CA ASN A 60 -4.63 -34.03 3.40
C ASN A 60 -6.06 -34.32 3.86
N PRO A 61 -6.64 -35.48 3.53
CA PRO A 61 -8.03 -35.82 3.84
C PRO A 61 -8.31 -35.96 5.34
N SER A 62 -9.46 -35.47 5.77
CA SER A 62 -10.08 -35.73 7.07
C SER A 62 -11.22 -36.73 6.91
N PHE A 63 -11.54 -37.52 7.93
CA PHE A 63 -12.52 -38.60 7.82
C PHE A 63 -13.63 -38.45 8.86
N LEU A 64 -14.87 -38.73 8.44
CA LEU A 64 -16.04 -38.83 9.31
C LEU A 64 -16.39 -40.32 9.42
N GLY A 65 -15.96 -40.99 10.50
CA GLY A 65 -15.88 -42.46 10.51
C GLY A 65 -15.00 -42.97 9.37
N ASP A 66 -15.56 -43.81 8.50
CA ASP A 66 -14.86 -44.38 7.33
C ASP A 66 -14.94 -43.50 6.07
N ARG A 67 -15.76 -42.44 6.09
CA ARG A 67 -15.95 -41.57 4.93
C ARG A 67 -14.87 -40.50 4.84
N ALA A 68 -14.08 -40.53 3.78
CA ALA A 68 -13.10 -39.49 3.47
C ALA A 68 -13.78 -38.20 2.99
N LEU A 69 -13.32 -37.06 3.48
CA LEU A 69 -13.61 -35.75 2.92
C LEU A 69 -12.47 -35.32 1.98
N GLY A 70 -12.84 -34.68 0.87
CA GLY A 70 -11.92 -33.95 0.02
C GLY A 70 -11.80 -32.48 0.44
N ARG A 71 -10.78 -31.78 -0.03
CA ARG A 71 -10.59 -30.34 0.26
C ARG A 71 -11.81 -29.53 -0.20
N GLY A 72 -12.43 -28.79 0.71
CA GLY A 72 -13.63 -27.99 0.47
C GLY A 72 -14.94 -28.76 0.59
N GLN A 73 -14.91 -30.08 0.77
CA GLN A 73 -16.11 -30.87 1.03
C GLN A 73 -16.53 -30.79 2.50
N SER A 74 -17.83 -30.92 2.72
CA SER A 74 -18.44 -30.90 4.05
C SER A 74 -19.21 -32.18 4.32
N GLY A 75 -19.26 -32.58 5.58
CA GLY A 75 -20.14 -33.65 6.07
C GLY A 75 -20.57 -33.36 7.51
N ARG A 76 -21.65 -34.02 7.95
CA ARG A 76 -22.22 -33.84 9.28
C ARG A 76 -21.80 -34.99 10.19
N LEU A 77 -21.51 -34.68 11.44
CA LEU A 77 -21.33 -35.64 12.53
C LEU A 77 -22.49 -35.50 13.50
N THR A 78 -23.02 -36.63 13.96
CA THR A 78 -24.01 -36.71 15.04
C THR A 78 -23.30 -36.97 16.37
N GLU A 79 -24.03 -36.86 17.47
CA GLU A 79 -23.58 -37.30 18.79
C GLU A 79 -23.04 -38.74 18.78
N GLY A 80 -21.89 -38.97 19.41
CA GLY A 80 -21.17 -40.24 19.43
C GLY A 80 -20.33 -40.55 18.18
N SER A 81 -20.45 -39.76 17.11
CA SER A 81 -19.65 -39.96 15.89
C SER A 81 -18.22 -39.44 16.04
N THR A 82 -17.28 -40.10 15.34
CA THR A 82 -15.84 -39.79 15.41
C THR A 82 -15.34 -39.07 14.15
N LEU A 83 -14.70 -37.93 14.35
CA LEU A 83 -13.87 -37.21 13.39
C LEU A 83 -12.42 -37.71 13.49
N TYR A 84 -11.84 -38.17 12.39
CA TYR A 84 -10.39 -38.32 12.28
C TYR A 84 -9.79 -37.09 11.61
N LEU A 85 -8.93 -36.38 12.35
CA LEU A 85 -8.46 -35.06 11.95
C LEU A 85 -7.64 -35.11 10.64
N VAL A 86 -6.81 -36.14 10.45
CA VAL A 86 -6.08 -36.35 9.19
C VAL A 86 -5.78 -37.83 8.94
N ASN A 87 -5.95 -38.33 7.72
CA ASN A 87 -5.51 -39.68 7.28
C ASN A 87 -5.90 -40.82 8.25
N GLN A 88 -7.15 -40.82 8.74
CA GLN A 88 -7.67 -41.78 9.75
C GLN A 88 -6.90 -41.81 11.08
N LYS A 89 -6.19 -40.72 11.42
CA LYS A 89 -5.47 -40.54 12.68
C LYS A 89 -6.06 -39.39 13.49
N TYR A 90 -5.81 -39.43 14.79
CA TYR A 90 -6.27 -38.45 15.78
C TYR A 90 -7.81 -38.38 15.84
N PRO A 91 -8.46 -39.39 16.45
CA PRO A 91 -9.90 -39.44 16.59
C PRO A 91 -10.41 -38.41 17.61
N PHE A 92 -11.56 -37.83 17.29
CA PHE A 92 -12.29 -36.85 18.07
C PHE A 92 -13.79 -37.16 18.06
N THR A 93 -14.38 -37.46 19.19
CA THR A 93 -15.79 -37.83 19.32
C THR A 93 -16.65 -36.63 19.72
N VAL A 94 -17.81 -36.48 19.08
CA VAL A 94 -18.77 -35.41 19.40
C VAL A 94 -19.65 -35.84 20.57
N GLN A 95 -19.78 -34.98 21.58
CA GLN A 95 -20.67 -35.17 22.74
C GLN A 95 -21.55 -33.94 22.93
N PHE A 96 -22.84 -34.13 23.17
CA PHE A 96 -23.75 -33.09 23.60
C PHE A 96 -24.18 -33.37 25.06
N SER A 97 -24.19 -32.36 25.92
CA SER A 97 -24.68 -32.49 27.30
C SER A 97 -25.79 -31.47 27.57
N GLY A 98 -26.94 -31.93 28.06
CA GLY A 98 -28.09 -31.09 28.41
C GLY A 98 -29.24 -31.90 29.03
N ASP A 99 -29.78 -31.41 30.14
CA ASP A 99 -30.62 -32.14 31.09
C ASP A 99 -31.89 -32.79 30.53
N SER A 100 -32.05 -34.08 30.82
CA SER A 100 -33.35 -34.69 31.12
C SER A 100 -33.13 -35.70 32.26
N ASN A 101 -33.87 -35.53 33.34
CA ASN A 101 -33.78 -36.28 34.60
C ASN A 101 -33.85 -37.80 34.41
N GLY A 102 -33.02 -38.56 35.14
CA GLY A 102 -33.26 -39.99 35.36
C GLY A 102 -32.05 -40.87 35.74
N ALA A 103 -31.65 -40.79 37.02
CA ALA A 103 -31.12 -41.87 37.86
C ALA A 103 -29.74 -42.55 37.60
N SER A 104 -29.05 -42.69 38.75
CA SER A 104 -28.07 -43.69 39.19
C SER A 104 -26.56 -43.46 38.94
N SER A 105 -25.90 -43.12 40.05
CA SER A 105 -24.46 -43.25 40.34
C SER A 105 -23.99 -44.71 40.24
N PRO A 106 -22.69 -44.97 40.01
CA PRO A 106 -21.87 -45.36 41.16
C PRO A 106 -20.39 -44.87 41.14
N THR A 107 -19.99 -44.38 42.32
CA THR A 107 -18.81 -44.74 43.15
C THR A 107 -17.40 -44.84 42.54
N LEU A 108 -16.52 -43.97 43.08
CA LEU A 108 -15.04 -44.06 43.07
C LEU A 108 -14.51 -45.15 44.03
N PRO A 109 -13.29 -45.67 43.78
CA PRO A 109 -12.39 -46.09 44.86
C PRO A 109 -11.15 -45.17 44.98
N LYS A 110 -10.89 -44.76 46.23
CA LYS A 110 -9.58 -44.36 46.83
C LYS A 110 -8.67 -45.62 46.91
N ALA A 111 -7.36 -45.64 47.10
CA ALA A 111 -6.24 -44.73 47.37
C ALA A 111 -4.94 -45.48 46.99
N ASN A 112 -3.80 -44.78 46.89
CA ASN A 112 -2.63 -45.05 47.75
C ASN A 112 -1.50 -44.03 47.50
N GLU A 113 -1.01 -43.48 48.60
CA GLU A 113 0.20 -42.67 48.74
C GLU A 113 1.46 -43.52 48.50
N ILE A 114 2.55 -42.89 48.02
CA ILE A 114 3.95 -43.09 48.42
C ILE A 114 4.76 -41.88 47.92
N ASP A 115 5.37 -41.15 48.85
CA ASP A 115 6.65 -40.42 48.70
C ASP A 115 7.69 -41.25 49.50
N PRO A 116 9.05 -41.21 49.31
CA PRO A 116 9.83 -39.98 49.11
C PRO A 116 11.15 -40.06 48.27
N LYS A 117 11.71 -38.87 47.98
CA LYS A 117 13.16 -38.52 47.79
C LYS A 117 13.99 -39.20 46.69
N GLU A 118 14.58 -38.41 45.78
CA GLU A 118 16.03 -38.14 45.75
C GLU A 118 16.52 -37.11 44.69
N THR A 119 17.42 -36.28 45.19
CA THR A 119 18.51 -35.44 44.68
C THR A 119 18.92 -35.38 43.19
N LYS A 120 19.17 -34.12 42.77
CA LYS A 120 19.98 -33.58 41.66
C LYS A 120 21.04 -34.50 41.00
N LYS A 121 21.13 -34.40 39.67
CA LYS A 121 22.40 -34.22 38.93
C LYS A 121 22.18 -33.54 37.57
N GLU A 122 22.96 -32.48 37.35
CA GLU A 122 23.15 -31.79 36.06
C GLU A 122 23.96 -32.67 35.11
N GLU A 123 23.63 -32.63 33.82
CA GLU A 123 24.60 -32.89 32.76
C GLU A 123 24.32 -31.98 31.55
N GLN A 124 25.31 -31.12 31.28
CA GLN A 124 25.42 -30.30 30.08
C GLN A 124 25.74 -31.19 28.88
N ARG A 125 25.02 -31.03 27.76
CA ARG A 125 25.50 -31.42 26.44
C ARG A 125 25.29 -30.30 25.42
N GLU A 126 26.41 -29.81 24.93
CA GLU A 126 26.58 -28.82 23.88
C GLU A 126 25.88 -29.24 22.58
N LYS A 127 25.26 -28.27 21.90
CA LYS A 127 24.71 -28.45 20.54
C LYS A 127 25.67 -27.83 19.52
N PRO A 128 26.10 -28.58 18.48
CA PRO A 128 26.92 -28.03 17.41
C PRO A 128 26.08 -27.15 16.47
N LYS A 129 26.68 -26.03 16.06
CA LYS A 129 26.19 -25.11 15.02
C LYS A 129 26.05 -25.87 13.69
N ARG A 130 24.88 -25.77 13.03
CA ARG A 130 24.70 -26.20 11.63
C ARG A 130 24.33 -25.03 10.73
N SER A 131 24.95 -25.06 9.56
CA SER A 131 25.10 -24.03 8.54
C SER A 131 23.87 -23.91 7.63
N ILE A 132 23.78 -22.78 6.91
CA ILE A 132 22.62 -22.28 6.16
C ILE A 132 22.36 -23.00 4.81
N GLN A 133 22.98 -24.16 4.58
CA GLN A 133 22.92 -24.87 3.29
C GLN A 133 21.96 -26.07 3.25
N ASP A 134 21.20 -26.35 4.31
CA ASP A 134 20.17 -27.41 4.31
C ASP A 134 18.75 -26.91 3.93
N PHE A 135 18.63 -25.67 3.40
CA PHE A 135 17.35 -25.02 3.12
C PHE A 135 16.89 -25.03 1.65
N PHE A 136 17.57 -25.75 0.75
CA PHE A 136 17.19 -25.83 -0.66
C PHE A 136 17.31 -27.25 -1.23
N PRO A 137 16.20 -27.96 -1.48
CA PRO A 137 16.20 -29.04 -2.46
C PRO A 137 16.11 -28.47 -3.88
N ALA A 138 16.97 -28.99 -4.75
CA ALA A 138 17.09 -28.66 -6.16
C ALA A 138 15.88 -29.13 -7.00
N SER A 139 15.52 -28.34 -8.02
CA SER A 139 14.52 -28.69 -9.02
C SER A 139 15.01 -29.81 -9.96
N PRO A 140 14.13 -30.72 -10.41
CA PRO A 140 14.39 -31.53 -11.60
C PRO A 140 13.74 -30.94 -12.87
N LYS A 141 14.55 -30.77 -13.91
CA LYS A 141 14.18 -30.85 -15.35
C LYS A 141 14.32 -32.37 -15.72
N LYS A 142 13.65 -33.05 -16.66
CA LYS A 142 13.11 -32.71 -17.99
C LYS A 142 12.33 -33.94 -18.56
N SER A 143 11.29 -33.67 -19.35
CA SER A 143 10.80 -34.35 -20.59
C SER A 143 10.42 -35.85 -20.73
N VAL A 144 9.21 -36.11 -21.29
CA VAL A 144 8.89 -37.11 -22.36
C VAL A 144 7.79 -36.54 -23.29
N LYS A 145 7.86 -36.86 -24.60
CA LYS A 145 7.03 -36.39 -25.74
C LYS A 145 5.95 -37.43 -26.18
N ARG A 146 4.74 -36.91 -26.54
CA ARG A 146 3.78 -37.21 -27.67
C ARG A 146 3.23 -38.64 -27.92
N PRO A 147 2.04 -38.85 -28.57
CA PRO A 147 1.49 -38.21 -29.82
C PRO A 147 -0.04 -37.84 -29.81
N SER A 148 -0.51 -36.75 -30.45
CA SER A 148 -1.09 -36.50 -31.81
C SER A 148 -2.47 -37.12 -32.17
N SER A 149 -3.49 -36.25 -32.36
CA SER A 149 -4.60 -36.30 -33.36
C SER A 149 -5.31 -34.92 -33.28
N GLN A 150 -5.16 -34.02 -34.26
CA GLN A 150 -5.92 -33.83 -35.51
C GLN A 150 -7.38 -33.35 -35.36
N ASP A 151 -7.56 -32.13 -35.86
CA ASP A 151 -8.70 -31.52 -36.58
C ASP A 151 -10.01 -31.17 -35.87
N ASN A 152 -10.24 -29.86 -35.70
CA ASN A 152 -11.28 -29.18 -36.50
C ASN A 152 -11.10 -27.65 -36.50
N GLU A 153 -10.93 -27.10 -37.70
CA GLU A 153 -11.18 -25.69 -38.02
C GLU A 153 -12.64 -25.33 -37.73
N LEU A 154 -12.90 -24.06 -37.41
CA LEU A 154 -13.96 -23.27 -38.04
C LEU A 154 -13.88 -21.80 -37.60
N SER A 155 -13.63 -20.96 -38.59
CA SER A 155 -13.73 -19.50 -38.59
C SER A 155 -15.18 -19.02 -38.58
N ALA A 156 -15.49 -17.93 -37.87
CA ALA A 156 -16.65 -17.06 -38.13
C ALA A 156 -16.25 -15.62 -37.77
N LYS A 157 -15.81 -14.81 -38.74
CA LYS A 157 -16.58 -13.94 -39.65
C LYS A 157 -17.47 -12.90 -38.96
N ARG A 158 -17.10 -11.66 -39.30
CA ARG A 158 -17.81 -10.39 -39.11
C ARG A 158 -19.24 -10.49 -39.65
N PHE A 159 -20.16 -9.81 -38.99
CA PHE A 159 -21.44 -9.42 -39.58
C PHE A 159 -21.72 -7.96 -39.21
N CYS A 160 -21.66 -7.08 -40.21
CA CYS A 160 -22.36 -5.79 -40.23
C CYS A 160 -23.69 -6.01 -40.98
N PRO A 161 -24.79 -5.36 -40.58
CA PRO A 161 -25.93 -5.13 -41.47
C PRO A 161 -25.81 -3.76 -42.17
N PRO A 162 -26.52 -3.56 -43.29
CA PRO A 162 -26.25 -2.54 -44.30
C PRO A 162 -26.96 -1.21 -44.01
N GLY A 163 -26.46 -0.14 -44.64
CA GLY A 163 -27.11 1.16 -44.63
C GLY A 163 -28.40 1.19 -45.45
N SER A 164 -29.32 2.06 -45.04
CA SER A 164 -30.26 2.73 -45.93
C SER A 164 -30.45 4.16 -45.42
N SER A 165 -30.35 5.06 -46.38
CA SER A 165 -30.61 6.49 -46.38
C SER A 165 -32.02 6.88 -45.92
N GLY A 166 -32.13 8.06 -45.31
CA GLY A 166 -33.33 8.91 -45.36
C GLY A 166 -33.98 9.21 -44.01
N GLY A 167 -33.98 10.49 -43.61
CA GLY A 167 -34.92 11.03 -42.62
C GLY A 167 -34.29 11.93 -41.56
N GLU A 168 -34.01 13.20 -41.88
CA GLU A 168 -33.67 14.25 -40.89
C GLU A 168 -34.85 14.66 -39.99
N ALA A 169 -35.98 13.94 -40.01
CA ALA A 169 -37.18 14.29 -39.24
C ALA A 169 -37.29 13.58 -37.86
N ASP A 170 -36.48 12.54 -37.60
CA ASP A 170 -36.59 11.73 -36.36
C ASP A 170 -35.60 12.16 -35.25
N ALA A 171 -34.76 13.17 -35.49
CA ALA A 171 -33.83 13.69 -34.51
C ALA A 171 -34.45 14.78 -33.61
N GLU A 172 -35.39 15.58 -34.13
CA GLU A 172 -36.02 16.67 -33.37
C GLU A 172 -37.03 16.17 -32.34
N SER A 173 -37.83 15.14 -32.64
CA SER A 173 -38.81 14.58 -31.70
C SER A 173 -38.15 13.97 -30.45
N VAL A 174 -36.97 13.36 -30.61
CA VAL A 174 -36.20 12.76 -29.50
C VAL A 174 -35.50 13.83 -28.65
N ILE A 175 -35.14 14.97 -29.25
CA ILE A 175 -34.56 16.11 -28.52
C ILE A 175 -35.65 16.82 -27.72
N GLU A 176 -36.84 17.00 -28.30
CA GLU A 176 -37.98 17.65 -27.66
C GLU A 176 -38.53 16.85 -26.48
N GLU A 177 -38.57 15.51 -26.58
CA GLU A 177 -38.94 14.64 -25.46
C GLU A 177 -37.89 14.68 -24.32
N LYS A 178 -36.60 14.79 -24.66
CA LYS A 178 -35.52 14.95 -23.66
C LYS A 178 -35.53 16.31 -22.99
N LEU A 179 -35.88 17.37 -23.74
CA LEU A 179 -35.98 18.73 -23.20
C LEU A 179 -37.16 18.85 -22.23
N LYS A 180 -38.30 18.24 -22.57
CA LYS A 180 -39.48 18.16 -21.68
C LYS A 180 -39.17 17.44 -20.37
N ARG A 181 -38.47 16.30 -20.43
CA ARG A 181 -38.06 15.56 -19.22
C ARG A 181 -37.07 16.35 -18.35
N LEU A 182 -36.22 17.19 -18.95
CA LEU A 182 -35.30 18.06 -18.20
C LEU A 182 -36.02 19.26 -17.58
N GLN A 183 -37.04 19.81 -18.25
CA GLN A 183 -37.88 20.89 -17.72
C GLN A 183 -38.79 20.38 -16.59
N GLU A 184 -39.40 19.21 -16.72
CA GLU A 184 -40.19 18.57 -15.65
C GLU A 184 -39.30 18.26 -14.42
N PHE A 185 -38.04 17.89 -14.63
CA PHE A 185 -37.09 17.69 -13.54
C PHE A 185 -36.72 19.01 -12.85
N ALA A 186 -36.56 20.10 -13.60
CA ALA A 186 -36.28 21.44 -13.07
C ALA A 186 -37.48 22.07 -12.33
N GLU A 187 -38.71 21.80 -12.79
CA GLU A 187 -39.96 22.23 -12.15
C GLU A 187 -40.24 21.42 -10.86
N SER A 188 -39.87 20.13 -10.83
CA SER A 188 -39.90 19.34 -9.61
C SER A 188 -38.87 19.78 -8.56
N ALA A 189 -37.78 20.42 -9.00
CA ALA A 189 -36.72 20.94 -8.13
C ALA A 189 -37.00 22.35 -7.59
N SER A 190 -37.99 23.07 -8.15
CA SER A 190 -38.29 24.47 -7.80
C SER A 190 -39.54 24.64 -6.92
N LYS A 191 -40.25 23.56 -6.58
CA LYS A 191 -41.27 23.56 -5.51
C LYS A 191 -40.72 22.96 -4.21
N CYS A 192 -39.96 23.76 -3.48
CA CYS A 192 -39.76 23.61 -2.04
C CYS A 192 -39.55 25.00 -1.44
N GLU A 193 -40.64 25.62 -0.98
CA GLU A 193 -40.61 26.85 -0.21
C GLU A 193 -40.09 26.61 1.22
N SER A 194 -39.48 27.67 1.75
CA SER A 194 -38.71 27.80 2.98
C SER A 194 -39.50 27.60 4.28
N VAL A 195 -38.94 26.83 5.21
CA VAL A 195 -39.29 26.85 6.65
C VAL A 195 -37.99 26.78 7.50
N PRO A 196 -37.87 27.45 8.66
CA PRO A 196 -36.60 27.73 9.32
C PRO A 196 -35.96 26.54 10.06
N SER A 197 -34.63 26.66 10.20
CA SER A 197 -33.66 25.79 10.88
C SER A 197 -34.10 25.13 12.19
N ALA A 198 -34.24 23.79 12.16
CA ALA A 198 -34.04 22.91 13.29
C ALA A 198 -33.32 21.64 12.80
N ALA A 199 -32.28 21.21 13.52
CA ALA A 199 -31.37 20.13 13.12
C ALA A 199 -32.08 18.81 12.82
N MET A 200 -32.31 18.51 11.53
CA MET A 200 -32.81 17.22 11.07
C MET A 200 -31.64 16.23 10.98
N GLY A 201 -31.51 15.34 11.97
CA GLY A 201 -30.62 14.19 11.85
C GLY A 201 -31.18 13.17 10.86
N SER A 202 -30.32 12.54 10.06
CA SER A 202 -30.74 11.41 9.22
C SER A 202 -31.25 10.25 10.08
N ALA A 203 -32.15 9.43 9.52
CA ALA A 203 -32.65 8.27 10.23
C ALA A 203 -31.51 7.29 10.56
N PRO A 204 -31.48 6.71 11.77
CA PRO A 204 -30.44 5.76 12.14
C PRO A 204 -30.49 4.50 11.26
N CYS A 205 -29.31 3.94 10.96
CA CYS A 205 -29.22 2.65 10.29
C CYS A 205 -29.95 1.58 11.11
N THR A 206 -30.86 0.84 10.48
CA THR A 206 -31.77 -0.09 11.16
C THR A 206 -31.16 -1.47 11.44
N LYS A 207 -30.12 -1.87 10.69
CA LYS A 207 -29.47 -3.18 10.84
C LYS A 207 -27.97 -3.12 10.55
N ASN A 208 -27.23 -4.07 11.11
CA ASN A 208 -25.83 -4.26 10.75
C ASN A 208 -25.73 -4.67 9.27
N CYS A 209 -24.86 -4.02 8.50
CA CYS A 209 -24.66 -4.37 7.09
C CYS A 209 -23.18 -4.34 6.69
N TRP A 210 -22.81 -5.29 5.83
CA TRP A 210 -21.52 -5.31 5.13
C TRP A 210 -21.73 -4.95 3.66
N GLU A 211 -20.86 -4.11 3.13
CA GLU A 211 -20.77 -3.80 1.71
C GLU A 211 -19.35 -4.03 1.20
N GLN A 212 -19.24 -4.57 -0.02
CA GLN A 212 -17.97 -4.75 -0.73
C GLN A 212 -18.00 -3.94 -2.02
N ARG A 213 -17.03 -3.05 -2.22
CA ARG A 213 -16.88 -2.24 -3.43
C ARG A 213 -15.43 -2.28 -3.91
N GLY A 214 -15.15 -3.15 -4.89
CA GLY A 214 -13.78 -3.36 -5.36
C GLY A 214 -12.84 -3.73 -4.20
N SER A 215 -11.80 -2.93 -3.99
CA SER A 215 -10.83 -3.08 -2.89
C SER A 215 -11.21 -2.38 -1.58
N LEU A 216 -12.49 -2.02 -1.40
CA LEU A 216 -13.04 -1.42 -0.18
C LEU A 216 -14.10 -2.34 0.45
N MET A 217 -13.97 -2.57 1.75
CA MET A 217 -14.98 -3.18 2.61
C MET A 217 -15.56 -2.13 3.54
N ILE A 218 -16.88 -2.12 3.71
CA ILE A 218 -17.58 -1.20 4.60
C ILE A 218 -18.48 -2.00 5.51
N PHE A 219 -18.44 -1.70 6.81
CA PHE A 219 -19.41 -2.18 7.78
C PHE A 219 -20.12 -1.00 8.42
N THR A 220 -21.44 -1.04 8.47
CA THR A 220 -22.24 -0.04 9.17
C THR A 220 -23.04 -0.74 10.26
N ALA A 221 -22.75 -0.39 11.52
CA ALA A 221 -23.51 -0.91 12.64
C ALA A 221 -24.93 -0.31 12.70
N ALA A 222 -25.87 -1.06 13.26
CA ALA A 222 -27.18 -0.54 13.62
C ALA A 222 -27.04 0.66 14.58
N GLY A 223 -27.87 1.68 14.38
CA GLY A 223 -27.85 2.93 15.15
C GLY A 223 -26.83 3.97 14.67
N VAL A 224 -26.03 3.69 13.63
CA VAL A 224 -25.18 4.72 13.01
C VAL A 224 -26.05 5.79 12.37
N VAL A 225 -25.76 7.06 12.66
CA VAL A 225 -26.44 8.23 12.12
C VAL A 225 -25.43 9.08 11.35
N ALA A 226 -25.83 9.64 10.21
CA ALA A 226 -24.97 10.57 9.48
C ALA A 226 -24.83 11.90 10.25
N ARG A 227 -23.64 12.49 10.23
CA ARG A 227 -23.33 13.72 10.96
C ARG A 227 -22.34 14.57 10.17
N GLU A 228 -22.36 15.87 10.47
CA GLU A 228 -21.40 16.85 9.94
C GLU A 228 -20.01 16.67 10.57
N LYS A 229 -19.94 16.22 11.83
CA LYS A 229 -18.69 16.04 12.57
C LYS A 229 -18.27 14.57 12.57
N ILE A 230 -17.07 14.29 12.09
CA ILE A 230 -16.51 12.93 12.04
C ILE A 230 -15.34 12.81 13.00
N ALA A 231 -15.41 11.80 13.86
CA ALA A 231 -14.28 11.34 14.65
C ALA A 231 -13.74 10.05 14.02
N GLY A 232 -12.66 10.18 13.25
CA GLY A 232 -12.04 9.07 12.53
C GLY A 232 -10.94 8.41 13.36
N PHE A 233 -10.84 7.08 13.32
CA PHE A 233 -9.81 6.32 14.04
C PHE A 233 -9.18 5.24 13.16
N ASP A 234 -7.90 4.97 13.33
CA ASP A 234 -7.33 3.69 12.90
C ASP A 234 -7.83 2.53 13.80
N LEU A 235 -7.69 1.28 13.35
CA LEU A 235 -8.07 0.10 14.12
C LEU A 235 -6.87 -0.53 14.86
N ASP A 236 -5.90 -1.06 14.12
CA ASP A 236 -4.82 -1.89 14.67
C ASP A 236 -3.67 -1.02 15.17
N GLY A 237 -3.49 -0.92 16.49
CA GLY A 237 -2.53 -0.02 17.13
C GLY A 237 -3.16 1.26 17.68
N CYS A 238 -4.44 1.52 17.35
CA CYS A 238 -5.20 2.68 17.82
C CYS A 238 -6.39 2.28 18.71
N ILE A 239 -7.32 1.46 18.22
CA ILE A 239 -8.47 0.98 19.02
C ILE A 239 -8.14 -0.35 19.70
N ILE A 240 -7.44 -1.23 18.97
CA ILE A 240 -7.06 -2.56 19.45
C ILE A 240 -5.56 -2.78 19.37
N THR A 241 -5.07 -3.73 20.17
CA THR A 241 -3.71 -4.25 20.11
C THR A 241 -3.71 -5.76 20.31
N THR A 242 -2.62 -6.46 20.02
CA THR A 242 -2.53 -7.91 20.24
C THR A 242 -2.58 -8.26 21.73
N LYS A 243 -3.31 -9.31 22.09
CA LYS A 243 -3.28 -9.87 23.47
C LYS A 243 -1.92 -10.50 23.75
N SER A 244 -1.31 -11.13 22.76
CA SER A 244 -0.01 -11.82 22.86
C SER A 244 1.19 -10.91 23.05
N GLY A 245 1.03 -9.59 22.82
CA GLY A 245 2.13 -8.62 22.84
C GLY A 245 3.08 -8.70 21.64
N LYS A 246 2.79 -9.55 20.66
CA LYS A 246 3.58 -9.64 19.41
C LYS A 246 3.17 -8.53 18.44
N VAL A 247 4.06 -8.20 17.51
CA VAL A 247 3.77 -7.17 16.49
C VAL A 247 2.63 -7.58 15.55
N PHE A 248 2.49 -8.88 15.28
CA PHE A 248 1.43 -9.43 14.43
C PHE A 248 0.58 -10.41 15.23
N PRO A 249 -0.76 -10.41 15.04
CA PRO A 249 -1.65 -11.32 15.74
C PRO A 249 -1.35 -12.77 15.36
N THR A 250 -1.37 -13.67 16.34
CA THR A 250 -1.14 -15.11 16.11
C THR A 250 -2.40 -15.90 15.78
N SER A 251 -3.58 -15.36 16.10
CA SER A 251 -4.89 -15.94 15.82
C SER A 251 -5.93 -14.83 15.60
N PRO A 252 -7.12 -15.15 15.05
CA PRO A 252 -8.20 -14.17 14.88
C PRO A 252 -8.63 -13.48 16.18
N ASP A 253 -8.56 -14.19 17.31
CA ASP A 253 -8.96 -13.69 18.63
C ASP A 253 -7.83 -12.98 19.41
N ASP A 254 -6.62 -12.91 18.83
CA ASP A 254 -5.44 -12.26 19.41
C ASP A 254 -5.52 -10.73 19.28
N TRP A 255 -6.55 -10.15 19.90
CA TRP A 255 -6.76 -8.72 20.00
C TRP A 255 -7.43 -8.37 21.32
N ARG A 256 -7.12 -7.21 21.88
CA ARG A 256 -7.80 -6.57 23.02
C ARG A 256 -7.93 -5.08 22.76
N ILE A 257 -8.86 -4.42 23.44
CA ILE A 257 -8.93 -2.95 23.44
C ILE A 257 -7.60 -2.40 23.97
N LEU A 258 -7.05 -1.39 23.28
CA LEU A 258 -5.71 -0.86 23.57
C LEU A 258 -5.64 -0.18 24.95
N TYR A 259 -6.61 0.69 25.25
CA TYR A 259 -6.74 1.38 26.53
C TYR A 259 -8.18 1.31 27.07
N PRO A 260 -8.39 1.15 28.38
CA PRO A 260 -9.73 1.12 28.97
C PRO A 260 -10.52 2.43 28.72
N GLU A 261 -9.83 3.56 28.55
CA GLU A 261 -10.42 4.88 28.28
C GLU A 261 -11.07 5.00 26.89
N ILE A 262 -10.83 4.05 25.98
CA ILE A 262 -11.32 4.14 24.59
C ILE A 262 -12.84 4.11 24.54
N GLN A 263 -13.47 3.10 25.16
CA GLN A 263 -14.93 2.95 25.12
C GLN A 263 -15.66 4.20 25.68
N PRO A 264 -15.34 4.72 26.89
CA PRO A 264 -16.05 5.89 27.41
C PRO A 264 -15.79 7.14 26.58
N LYS A 265 -14.60 7.29 25.99
CA LYS A 265 -14.28 8.44 25.14
C LYS A 265 -15.02 8.41 23.81
N LEU A 266 -15.14 7.25 23.17
CA LEU A 266 -15.97 7.07 21.97
C LEU A 266 -17.45 7.31 22.26
N ALA A 267 -17.95 6.83 23.40
CA ALA A 267 -19.32 7.09 23.83
C ALA A 267 -19.57 8.59 24.06
N SER A 268 -18.61 9.31 24.64
CA SER A 268 -18.68 10.77 24.81
C SER A 268 -18.73 11.52 23.47
N LEU A 269 -17.97 11.07 22.46
CA LEU A 269 -17.98 11.68 21.13
C LEU A 269 -19.34 11.52 20.45
N LEU A 270 -19.95 10.33 20.52
CA LEU A 270 -21.29 10.09 20.00
C LEU A 270 -22.33 11.00 20.66
N LYS A 271 -22.25 11.17 21.99
CA LYS A 271 -23.11 12.12 22.73
C LYS A 271 -22.89 13.58 22.32
N LYS A 272 -21.67 13.95 21.93
CA LYS A 272 -21.31 15.28 21.40
C LYS A 272 -21.69 15.47 19.92
N GLY A 273 -22.40 14.52 19.31
CA GLY A 273 -22.89 14.62 17.93
C GLY A 273 -21.86 14.24 16.86
N PHE A 274 -20.75 13.59 17.23
CA PHE A 274 -19.82 13.05 16.25
C PHE A 274 -20.32 11.72 15.71
N LYS A 275 -20.14 11.48 14.41
CA LYS A 275 -20.14 10.14 13.85
C LYS A 275 -18.75 9.52 14.04
N VAL A 276 -18.69 8.36 14.68
CA VAL A 276 -17.44 7.63 14.89
C VAL A 276 -17.21 6.67 13.73
N VAL A 277 -16.04 6.79 13.09
CA VAL A 277 -15.68 6.00 11.90
C VAL A 277 -14.30 5.40 12.06
N PHE A 278 -14.14 4.11 11.76
CA PHE A 278 -12.84 3.45 11.73
C PHE A 278 -12.35 3.33 10.29
N PHE A 279 -11.09 3.68 10.04
CA PHE A 279 -10.41 3.57 8.74
C PHE A 279 -9.19 2.69 8.87
N THR A 280 -9.17 1.52 8.23
CA THR A 280 -8.11 0.53 8.42
C THR A 280 -7.53 -0.02 7.12
N ASN A 281 -6.22 -0.32 7.13
CA ASN A 281 -5.45 -0.79 5.99
C ASN A 281 -5.23 -2.32 6.09
N GLN A 282 -6.00 -3.12 5.35
CA GLN A 282 -6.02 -4.59 5.44
C GLN A 282 -5.51 -5.30 4.18
N MET A 283 -4.33 -4.91 3.70
CA MET A 283 -3.68 -5.48 2.51
C MET A 283 -3.35 -6.99 2.64
N GLY A 284 -3.43 -7.55 3.85
CA GLY A 284 -3.35 -8.99 4.05
C GLY A 284 -4.45 -9.76 3.29
N ILE A 285 -5.60 -9.11 3.04
CA ILE A 285 -6.75 -9.71 2.35
C ILE A 285 -6.43 -9.94 0.87
N SER A 286 -6.03 -8.91 0.12
CA SER A 286 -5.69 -9.10 -1.30
C SER A 286 -4.47 -9.99 -1.51
N ARG A 287 -3.58 -10.08 -0.52
CA ARG A 287 -2.41 -10.97 -0.53
C ARG A 287 -2.73 -12.43 -0.16
N GLY A 288 -3.98 -12.76 0.14
CA GLY A 288 -4.41 -14.10 0.56
C GLY A 288 -3.86 -14.54 1.92
N LYS A 289 -3.31 -13.61 2.72
CA LYS A 289 -2.76 -13.89 4.06
C LYS A 289 -3.83 -13.83 5.15
N LEU A 290 -4.90 -13.08 4.91
CA LEU A 290 -6.04 -12.93 5.80
C LEU A 290 -7.32 -13.18 5.00
N ARG A 291 -8.18 -14.09 5.47
CA ARG A 291 -9.48 -14.32 4.82
C ARG A 291 -10.45 -13.17 5.16
N PRO A 292 -11.22 -12.65 4.20
CA PRO A 292 -12.19 -11.58 4.44
C PRO A 292 -13.15 -11.91 5.58
N GLU A 293 -13.66 -13.14 5.65
CA GLU A 293 -14.67 -13.57 6.62
C GLU A 293 -14.12 -13.53 8.06
N VAL A 294 -12.86 -13.91 8.22
CA VAL A 294 -12.16 -13.85 9.50
C VAL A 294 -11.99 -12.40 9.95
N PHE A 295 -11.67 -11.50 9.02
CA PHE A 295 -11.59 -10.08 9.31
C PHE A 295 -12.95 -9.48 9.66
N LYS A 296 -14.02 -9.86 8.95
CA LYS A 296 -15.39 -9.42 9.24
C LYS A 296 -15.80 -9.81 10.66
N SER A 297 -15.63 -11.07 11.02
CA SER A 297 -15.92 -11.57 12.39
C SER A 297 -15.13 -10.80 13.44
N LYS A 298 -13.82 -10.55 13.21
CA LYS A 298 -13.00 -9.75 14.13
C LYS A 298 -13.58 -8.34 14.34
N VAL A 299 -14.00 -7.67 13.27
CA VAL A 299 -14.60 -6.33 13.37
C VAL A 299 -15.91 -6.38 14.16
N GLU A 300 -16.78 -7.34 13.88
CA GLU A 300 -18.03 -7.53 14.62
C GLU A 300 -17.79 -7.77 16.11
N ASP A 301 -16.82 -8.62 16.47
CA ASP A 301 -16.48 -8.91 17.87
C ASP A 301 -15.93 -7.67 18.60
N VAL A 302 -15.10 -6.85 17.92
CA VAL A 302 -14.60 -5.59 18.46
C VAL A 302 -15.75 -4.62 18.73
N LEU A 303 -16.69 -4.49 17.80
CA LEU A 303 -17.83 -3.60 17.95
C LEU A 303 -18.84 -4.10 18.98
N ALA A 304 -19.03 -5.42 19.09
CA ALA A 304 -19.83 -6.05 20.14
C ALA A 304 -19.23 -5.81 21.53
N THR A 305 -17.89 -5.73 21.63
CA THR A 305 -17.19 -5.39 22.88
C THR A 305 -17.36 -3.91 23.24
N LEU A 306 -17.28 -3.01 22.25
CA LEU A 306 -17.46 -1.57 22.46
C LEU A 306 -18.92 -1.19 22.75
N LYS A 307 -19.89 -1.92 22.17
CA LYS A 307 -21.33 -1.67 22.23
C LYS A 307 -21.72 -0.26 21.78
N LEU A 308 -21.13 0.20 20.67
CA LEU A 308 -21.34 1.55 20.12
C LEU A 308 -21.66 1.47 18.62
N PRO A 309 -22.52 2.37 18.10
CA PRO A 309 -22.82 2.46 16.67
C PRO A 309 -21.65 3.09 15.91
N ILE A 310 -20.83 2.24 15.28
CA ILE A 310 -19.61 2.63 14.57
C ILE A 310 -19.67 2.15 13.13
N GLN A 311 -19.17 2.97 12.20
CA GLN A 311 -18.97 2.59 10.81
C GLN A 311 -17.49 2.28 10.56
N VAL A 312 -17.18 1.25 9.79
CA VAL A 312 -15.80 0.78 9.53
C VAL A 312 -15.54 0.72 8.04
N PHE A 313 -14.42 1.29 7.61
CA PHE A 313 -13.90 1.24 6.25
C PHE A 313 -12.56 0.50 6.25
N ALA A 314 -12.45 -0.56 5.46
CA ALA A 314 -11.25 -1.36 5.34
C ALA A 314 -10.76 -1.41 3.88
N ALA A 315 -9.56 -0.84 3.65
CA ALA A 315 -8.88 -0.92 2.38
C ALA A 315 -8.16 -2.28 2.23
N THR A 316 -8.65 -3.15 1.35
CA THR A 316 -8.21 -4.55 1.24
C THR A 316 -7.02 -4.76 0.29
N ALA A 317 -6.69 -3.76 -0.53
CA ALA A 317 -5.59 -3.80 -1.50
C ALA A 317 -4.78 -2.49 -1.54
N SER A 318 -3.79 -2.41 -2.43
CA SER A 318 -3.19 -1.13 -2.85
C SER A 318 -4.22 -0.30 -3.64
N GLY A 319 -3.94 0.99 -3.80
CA GLY A 319 -4.75 1.89 -4.61
C GLY A 319 -5.33 3.07 -3.83
N ILE A 320 -6.43 3.62 -4.35
CA ILE A 320 -7.04 4.88 -3.88
C ILE A 320 -7.59 4.81 -2.45
N TYR A 321 -8.02 3.63 -2.00
CA TYR A 321 -8.56 3.45 -0.65
C TYR A 321 -7.47 3.29 0.42
N ARG A 322 -6.23 2.94 0.03
CA ARG A 322 -5.18 2.64 1.01
C ARG A 322 -4.56 3.93 1.55
N LYS A 323 -4.69 4.15 2.87
CA LYS A 323 -4.04 5.27 3.58
C LYS A 323 -2.53 5.31 3.24
N PRO A 324 -1.95 6.48 2.95
CA PRO A 324 -2.47 7.82 3.21
C PRO A 324 -3.34 8.44 2.10
N VAL A 325 -3.71 7.70 1.06
CA VAL A 325 -4.63 8.20 0.02
C VAL A 325 -6.04 8.35 0.62
N ILE A 326 -6.80 9.33 0.12
CA ILE A 326 -8.04 9.79 0.76
C ILE A 326 -9.31 9.05 0.30
N GLY A 327 -9.21 8.01 -0.52
CA GLY A 327 -10.38 7.40 -1.15
C GLY A 327 -11.41 6.82 -0.18
N MET A 328 -11.00 6.34 1.01
CA MET A 328 -11.97 5.91 2.03
C MET A 328 -12.75 7.09 2.59
N TRP A 329 -12.09 8.23 2.80
CA TRP A 329 -12.73 9.45 3.28
C TRP A 329 -13.66 10.04 2.23
N GLU A 330 -13.23 10.10 0.96
CA GLU A 330 -14.07 10.53 -0.15
C GLU A 330 -15.32 9.66 -0.26
N HIS A 331 -15.19 8.33 -0.11
CA HIS A 331 -16.33 7.43 -0.11
C HIS A 331 -17.29 7.70 1.05
N LEU A 332 -16.77 7.94 2.26
CA LEU A 332 -17.57 8.33 3.41
C LEU A 332 -18.42 9.56 3.07
N CYS A 333 -17.78 10.66 2.63
CA CYS A 333 -18.46 11.92 2.37
C CYS A 333 -19.47 11.83 1.22
N GLN A 334 -19.13 11.11 0.14
CA GLN A 334 -19.96 11.09 -1.07
C GLN A 334 -21.10 10.07 -1.00
N LYS A 335 -20.91 8.94 -0.31
CA LYS A 335 -21.79 7.77 -0.45
C LYS A 335 -22.27 7.16 0.86
N ALA A 336 -21.60 7.44 1.97
CA ALA A 336 -21.87 6.74 3.23
C ALA A 336 -22.23 7.68 4.39
N ASN A 337 -22.67 8.91 4.08
CA ASN A 337 -23.04 9.94 5.07
C ASN A 337 -24.35 10.67 4.71
N ASP A 338 -25.28 10.00 4.03
CA ASP A 338 -26.63 10.51 3.72
C ASP A 338 -26.67 11.93 3.13
N SER A 339 -25.71 12.25 2.25
CA SER A 339 -25.53 13.58 1.64
C SER A 339 -25.27 14.73 2.64
N ILE A 340 -25.02 14.43 3.92
CA ILE A 340 -24.64 15.42 4.91
C ILE A 340 -23.18 15.83 4.67
N THR A 341 -22.98 17.12 4.46
CA THR A 341 -21.66 17.70 4.24
C THR A 341 -20.84 17.66 5.53
N VAL A 342 -19.62 17.13 5.45
CA VAL A 342 -18.73 17.00 6.61
C VAL A 342 -17.93 18.28 6.83
N ASP A 343 -17.99 18.82 8.06
CA ASP A 343 -17.12 19.91 8.51
C ASP A 343 -15.76 19.34 8.93
N LYS A 344 -14.74 19.57 8.09
CA LYS A 344 -13.37 19.11 8.31
C LYS A 344 -12.67 19.81 9.48
N LEU A 345 -13.02 21.06 9.79
CA LEU A 345 -12.37 21.84 10.86
C LEU A 345 -12.79 21.34 12.23
N GLN A 346 -14.05 20.90 12.34
CA GLN A 346 -14.62 20.28 13.54
C GLN A 346 -14.38 18.76 13.61
N SER A 347 -13.88 18.17 12.54
CA SER A 347 -13.55 16.74 12.45
C SER A 347 -12.07 16.48 12.74
N PHE A 348 -11.75 15.27 13.19
CA PHE A 348 -10.38 14.89 13.49
C PHE A 348 -10.13 13.41 13.18
N TYR A 349 -8.86 13.03 13.11
CA TYR A 349 -8.41 11.66 12.88
C TYR A 349 -7.37 11.24 13.91
N VAL A 350 -7.50 10.02 14.43
CA VAL A 350 -6.59 9.44 15.42
C VAL A 350 -5.96 8.16 14.89
N GLY A 351 -4.64 8.02 14.98
CA GLY A 351 -3.96 6.79 14.53
C GLY A 351 -2.51 6.69 15.01
N ASP A 352 -1.99 5.47 15.07
CA ASP A 352 -0.66 5.19 15.62
C ASP A 352 0.47 5.32 14.60
N ALA A 353 0.17 5.18 13.30
CA ALA A 353 1.13 5.35 12.22
C ALA A 353 1.41 6.84 11.97
N ALA A 354 2.09 7.46 12.95
CA ALA A 354 2.24 8.90 13.09
C ALA A 354 3.66 9.41 12.77
N GLY A 355 4.58 8.52 12.37
CA GLY A 355 5.96 8.88 12.03
C GLY A 355 6.81 9.30 13.23
N ARG A 356 6.51 8.80 14.44
CA ARG A 356 7.28 9.10 15.65
C ARG A 356 8.67 8.45 15.61
N PRO A 357 9.74 9.15 16.04
CA PRO A 357 11.11 8.64 16.00
C PRO A 357 11.35 7.58 17.09
N VAL A 358 12.53 6.96 17.09
CA VAL A 358 12.94 6.05 18.17
C VAL A 358 12.93 6.78 19.51
N ASN A 359 12.48 6.10 20.58
CA ASN A 359 12.43 6.63 21.95
C ASN A 359 11.52 7.85 22.13
N TRP A 360 10.45 7.96 21.34
CA TRP A 360 9.47 9.04 21.48
C TRP A 360 8.71 9.03 22.83
N ALA A 361 8.68 7.89 23.53
CA ALA A 361 8.16 7.75 24.89
C ALA A 361 8.89 6.62 25.66
N PRO A 362 8.82 6.61 27.01
CA PRO A 362 9.38 5.53 27.83
C PRO A 362 8.90 4.15 27.37
N GLY A 363 9.84 3.21 27.17
CA GLY A 363 9.55 1.86 26.68
C GLY A 363 9.35 1.75 25.16
N LYS A 364 9.25 2.86 24.40
CA LYS A 364 9.08 2.85 22.94
C LYS A 364 10.44 2.90 22.23
N LYS A 365 11.16 1.79 22.26
CA LYS A 365 12.51 1.63 21.65
C LYS A 365 12.54 1.58 20.12
N LYS A 366 11.40 1.67 19.45
CA LYS A 366 11.29 1.61 17.98
C LYS A 366 10.56 2.85 17.49
N LYS A 367 10.98 3.34 16.32
CA LYS A 367 10.20 4.32 15.56
C LYS A 367 8.89 3.69 15.09
N ASP A 368 7.90 4.53 14.77
CA ASP A 368 6.69 4.06 14.12
C ASP A 368 7.01 3.37 12.78
N PHE A 369 6.27 2.32 12.46
CA PHE A 369 6.47 1.55 11.23
C PHE A 369 6.11 2.35 9.97
N SER A 370 5.24 3.36 10.12
CA SER A 370 4.75 4.20 9.03
C SER A 370 4.31 5.58 9.54
N CYS A 371 4.01 6.48 8.61
CA CYS A 371 3.42 7.79 8.83
C CYS A 371 2.04 7.89 8.13
N SER A 372 1.43 6.75 7.78
CA SER A 372 0.23 6.71 6.94
C SER A 372 -0.99 7.38 7.55
N ASP A 373 -1.17 7.34 8.87
CA ASP A 373 -2.33 7.92 9.54
C ASP A 373 -2.23 9.44 9.63
N ARG A 374 -1.05 9.94 10.01
CA ARG A 374 -0.77 11.38 10.01
C ARG A 374 -0.88 11.97 8.60
N LEU A 375 -0.34 11.28 7.60
CA LEU A 375 -0.42 11.71 6.20
C LEU A 375 -1.85 11.60 5.63
N PHE A 376 -2.65 10.62 6.07
CA PHE A 376 -4.07 10.54 5.71
C PHE A 376 -4.85 11.77 6.20
N ALA A 377 -4.72 12.11 7.48
CA ALA A 377 -5.32 13.32 8.05
C ALA A 377 -4.84 14.59 7.33
N LEU A 378 -3.54 14.68 7.07
CA LEU A 378 -2.93 15.82 6.38
C LEU A 378 -3.38 15.96 4.91
N ASN A 379 -3.62 14.86 4.20
CA ASN A 379 -4.16 14.92 2.84
C ASN A 379 -5.64 15.34 2.81
N ILE A 380 -6.41 15.01 3.84
CA ILE A 380 -7.82 15.41 3.94
C ILE A 380 -7.97 16.87 4.40
N GLY A 381 -7.05 17.31 5.27
CA GLY A 381 -7.13 18.57 6.00
C GLY A 381 -7.78 18.44 7.39
N LEU A 382 -7.58 17.31 8.07
CA LEU A 382 -8.13 17.05 9.41
C LEU A 382 -7.11 17.35 10.52
N GLN A 383 -7.60 17.69 11.70
CA GLN A 383 -6.79 17.65 12.91
C GLN A 383 -6.35 16.22 13.21
N PHE A 384 -5.11 16.03 13.65
CA PHE A 384 -4.53 14.70 13.89
C PHE A 384 -4.02 14.55 15.33
N HIS A 385 -4.31 13.40 15.92
CA HIS A 385 -3.80 13.00 17.23
C HIS A 385 -3.27 11.57 17.20
N THR A 386 -2.33 11.26 18.07
CA THR A 386 -1.97 9.86 18.37
C THR A 386 -2.93 9.25 19.41
N PRO A 387 -3.03 7.91 19.53
CA PRO A 387 -3.88 7.29 20.55
C PRO A 387 -3.51 7.73 21.96
N GLU A 388 -2.22 7.88 22.25
CA GLU A 388 -1.73 8.34 23.56
C GLU A 388 -2.11 9.81 23.84
N GLU A 389 -1.94 10.70 22.85
CA GLU A 389 -2.36 12.10 22.96
C GLU A 389 -3.88 12.20 23.15
N PHE A 390 -4.64 11.46 22.33
CA PHE A 390 -6.08 11.56 22.32
C PHE A 390 -6.68 10.88 23.54
N PHE A 391 -6.45 9.59 23.78
CA PHE A 391 -7.13 8.85 24.85
C PHE A 391 -6.56 9.13 26.23
N LEU A 392 -5.23 9.20 26.36
CA LEU A 392 -4.54 9.31 27.65
C LEU A 392 -4.17 10.74 28.04
N GLY A 393 -4.38 11.73 27.15
CA GLY A 393 -4.03 13.13 27.40
C GLY A 393 -2.53 13.39 27.47
N TRP A 394 -1.71 12.54 26.83
CA TRP A 394 -0.27 12.74 26.80
C TRP A 394 0.11 13.98 25.98
N LYS A 395 1.28 14.54 26.26
CA LYS A 395 1.83 15.64 25.45
C LYS A 395 2.12 15.16 24.03
N PRO A 396 1.95 16.03 23.01
CA PRO A 396 2.27 15.69 21.63
C PRO A 396 3.69 15.12 21.46
N ALA A 397 3.80 13.98 20.80
CA ALA A 397 5.08 13.35 20.52
C ALA A 397 5.76 13.99 19.29
N PRO A 398 7.10 14.06 19.25
CA PRO A 398 7.81 14.49 18.05
C PRO A 398 7.55 13.52 16.89
N PHE A 399 7.55 14.02 15.65
CA PHE A 399 7.36 13.20 14.45
C PHE A 399 8.20 13.71 13.28
N VAL A 400 8.43 12.83 12.30
CA VAL A 400 9.17 13.14 11.07
C VAL A 400 8.29 12.85 9.87
N LEU A 401 8.11 13.84 9.00
CA LEU A 401 7.41 13.68 7.72
C LEU A 401 8.35 13.13 6.65
N PRO A 402 7.83 12.49 5.58
CA PRO A 402 8.64 12.10 4.44
C PRO A 402 9.42 13.27 3.85
N THR A 403 10.62 13.01 3.34
CA THR A 403 11.49 14.03 2.73
C THR A 403 10.88 14.66 1.49
N PHE A 404 10.10 13.90 0.72
CA PHE A 404 9.38 14.40 -0.45
C PHE A 404 7.95 14.80 -0.08
N ASN A 405 7.59 16.05 -0.37
CA ASN A 405 6.23 16.58 -0.24
C ASN A 405 5.64 16.82 -1.63
N PRO A 406 4.65 16.03 -2.09
CA PRO A 406 4.04 16.21 -3.41
C PRO A 406 3.39 17.59 -3.63
N ARG A 407 3.01 18.28 -2.54
CA ARG A 407 2.36 19.61 -2.61
C ARG A 407 3.33 20.73 -3.01
N THR A 408 4.64 20.49 -2.95
CA THR A 408 5.65 21.47 -3.36
C THR A 408 6.03 21.32 -4.84
N CYS A 409 5.41 20.40 -5.58
CA CYS A 409 5.62 20.26 -7.01
C CYS A 409 4.94 21.42 -7.75
N ASP A 410 5.75 22.27 -8.39
CA ASP A 410 5.24 23.36 -9.22
C ASP A 410 4.83 22.84 -10.61
N PRO A 411 3.54 22.90 -10.99
CA PRO A 411 3.08 22.48 -12.32
C PRO A 411 3.59 23.40 -13.44
N ASN A 412 4.00 24.63 -13.10
CA ASN A 412 4.49 25.65 -14.03
C ASN A 412 6.02 25.68 -14.10
N ALA A 413 6.71 24.77 -13.41
CA ALA A 413 8.15 24.64 -13.52
C ALA A 413 8.58 24.46 -14.98
N ARG A 414 9.79 24.96 -15.30
CA ARG A 414 10.38 24.83 -16.64
C ARG A 414 10.51 23.37 -17.02
N LEU A 415 10.17 23.01 -18.25
CA LEU A 415 10.14 21.62 -18.70
C LEU A 415 11.53 20.97 -18.71
N TYR A 416 12.55 21.74 -19.09
CA TYR A 416 13.94 21.33 -19.16
C TYR A 416 14.88 22.53 -18.94
N ASP A 417 16.16 22.24 -18.69
CA ASP A 417 17.23 23.18 -18.42
C ASP A 417 18.47 22.83 -19.28
N PRO A 418 19.11 23.80 -19.96
CA PRO A 418 18.76 25.22 -20.01
C PRO A 418 17.53 25.51 -20.91
N PRO A 419 16.82 26.64 -20.72
CA PRO A 419 15.53 26.89 -21.36
C PRO A 419 15.61 27.17 -22.87
N ASP A 420 16.75 27.62 -23.34
CA ASP A 420 17.09 27.88 -24.75
C ASP A 420 17.50 26.61 -25.51
N ALA A 421 17.67 25.47 -24.82
CA ALA A 421 18.00 24.22 -25.46
C ALA A 421 16.88 23.76 -26.41
N SER A 422 17.24 23.39 -27.63
CA SER A 422 16.30 22.71 -28.53
C SER A 422 16.12 21.24 -28.12
N LEU A 423 14.87 20.77 -28.04
CA LEU A 423 14.58 19.36 -27.78
C LEU A 423 14.97 18.44 -28.94
N THR A 424 14.96 18.96 -30.17
CA THR A 424 15.29 18.19 -31.38
C THR A 424 16.37 18.89 -32.20
N CYS A 425 17.15 18.12 -32.93
CA CYS A 425 18.12 18.61 -33.89
C CYS A 425 17.60 18.43 -35.31
N SER A 426 17.95 19.34 -36.22
CA SER A 426 17.73 19.17 -37.67
C SER A 426 18.68 18.15 -38.28
N GLN A 427 19.87 18.00 -37.69
CA GLN A 427 20.83 16.95 -38.05
C GLN A 427 20.50 15.66 -37.32
N GLN A 428 20.91 14.55 -37.93
CA GLN A 428 20.76 13.23 -37.34
C GLN A 428 21.54 13.13 -36.02
N GLU A 429 20.91 12.58 -34.98
CA GLU A 429 21.53 12.47 -33.65
C GLU A 429 21.03 11.25 -32.87
N VAL A 430 21.74 10.94 -31.78
CA VAL A 430 21.31 9.98 -30.75
C VAL A 430 20.99 10.72 -29.45
N VAL A 431 19.76 10.57 -28.94
CA VAL A 431 19.35 11.10 -27.64
C VAL A 431 19.22 9.96 -26.64
N VAL A 432 20.00 10.00 -25.55
CA VAL A 432 20.01 8.98 -24.49
C VAL A 432 19.33 9.51 -23.24
N ALA A 433 18.22 8.88 -22.82
CA ALA A 433 17.56 9.19 -21.56
C ALA A 433 18.32 8.59 -20.37
N VAL A 434 18.45 9.33 -19.27
CA VAL A 434 19.04 8.84 -18.01
C VAL A 434 18.12 9.20 -16.85
N GLY A 435 17.79 8.25 -15.99
CA GLY A 435 16.98 8.52 -14.79
C GLY A 435 16.24 7.30 -14.27
N TYR A 436 15.71 7.41 -13.05
CA TYR A 436 14.95 6.35 -12.38
C TYR A 436 13.84 5.76 -13.26
N PRO A 437 13.55 4.45 -13.17
CA PRO A 437 12.30 3.92 -13.70
C PRO A 437 11.11 4.70 -13.10
N ALA A 438 9.99 4.80 -13.83
CA ALA A 438 8.82 5.60 -13.44
C ALA A 438 9.07 7.11 -13.18
N SER A 439 10.21 7.68 -13.60
CA SER A 439 10.43 9.14 -13.54
C SER A 439 9.67 9.95 -14.60
N GLY A 440 9.04 9.27 -15.57
CA GLY A 440 8.28 9.91 -16.66
C GLY A 440 9.01 10.00 -18.00
N LYS A 441 10.18 9.34 -18.15
CA LYS A 441 10.98 9.34 -19.39
C LYS A 441 10.18 8.95 -20.63
N SER A 442 9.58 7.76 -20.63
CA SER A 442 8.79 7.26 -21.77
C SER A 442 7.67 8.20 -22.14
N THR A 443 7.00 8.75 -21.13
CA THR A 443 5.93 9.73 -21.34
C THR A 443 6.45 11.02 -21.98
N PHE A 444 7.60 11.52 -21.54
CA PHE A 444 8.24 12.69 -22.12
C PHE A 444 8.65 12.43 -23.58
N PHE A 445 9.29 11.29 -23.84
CA PHE A 445 9.76 10.91 -25.18
C PHE A 445 8.60 10.75 -26.17
N HIS A 446 7.53 10.04 -25.78
CA HIS A 446 6.35 9.88 -26.63
C HIS A 446 5.61 11.20 -26.89
N LYS A 447 5.69 12.16 -25.97
CA LYS A 447 5.02 13.46 -26.13
C LYS A 447 5.83 14.44 -26.99
N HIS A 448 7.15 14.46 -26.81
CA HIS A 448 7.98 15.55 -27.34
C HIS A 448 8.98 15.14 -28.44
N ILE A 449 9.41 13.87 -28.47
CA ILE A 449 10.52 13.41 -29.31
C ILE A 449 10.03 12.48 -30.42
N VAL A 450 9.27 11.44 -30.08
CA VAL A 450 8.77 10.46 -31.07
C VAL A 450 7.89 11.10 -32.17
N PRO A 451 6.98 12.04 -31.87
CA PRO A 451 6.18 12.71 -32.91
C PRO A 451 7.01 13.55 -33.88
N LYS A 452 8.28 13.83 -33.57
CA LYS A 452 9.22 14.56 -34.44
C LYS A 452 10.01 13.63 -35.37
N GLY A 453 9.65 12.35 -35.44
CA GLY A 453 10.25 11.38 -36.39
C GLY A 453 11.40 10.55 -35.82
N TYR A 454 11.70 10.67 -34.52
CA TYR A 454 12.77 9.91 -33.88
C TYR A 454 12.42 8.42 -33.77
N VAL A 455 13.38 7.55 -34.07
CA VAL A 455 13.30 6.11 -33.82
C VAL A 455 13.30 5.88 -32.32
N TYR A 456 12.21 5.32 -31.79
CA TYR A 456 12.09 5.00 -30.38
C TYR A 456 12.73 3.63 -30.08
N VAL A 457 13.73 3.62 -29.20
CA VAL A 457 14.45 2.41 -28.76
C VAL A 457 14.23 2.22 -27.27
N ASN A 458 13.56 1.13 -26.90
CA ASN A 458 13.27 0.78 -25.51
C ASN A 458 13.54 -0.71 -25.24
N ARG A 459 14.32 -0.99 -24.20
CA ARG A 459 14.70 -2.35 -23.79
C ARG A 459 13.52 -3.18 -23.32
N ASP A 460 12.50 -2.60 -22.72
CA ASP A 460 11.32 -3.32 -22.26
C ASP A 460 10.56 -3.94 -23.45
N THR A 461 10.61 -3.29 -24.61
CA THR A 461 10.00 -3.78 -25.86
C THR A 461 10.94 -4.68 -26.68
N LEU A 462 12.24 -4.41 -26.67
CA LEU A 462 13.23 -5.10 -27.50
C LEU A 462 13.92 -6.28 -26.77
N GLY A 463 13.70 -6.42 -25.46
CA GLY A 463 14.18 -7.50 -24.60
C GLY A 463 15.63 -7.35 -24.13
N SER A 464 16.58 -7.24 -25.05
CA SER A 464 18.02 -7.23 -24.75
C SER A 464 18.68 -5.88 -25.06
N TRP A 465 19.82 -5.60 -24.41
CA TRP A 465 20.57 -4.37 -24.70
C TRP A 465 21.21 -4.42 -26.09
N GLN A 466 21.58 -5.61 -26.57
CA GLN A 466 22.14 -5.84 -27.90
C GLN A 466 21.10 -5.50 -28.99
N ASN A 467 19.84 -5.86 -28.76
CA ASN A 467 18.75 -5.51 -29.66
C ASN A 467 18.52 -3.98 -29.68
N CYS A 468 18.65 -3.30 -28.53
CA CYS A 468 18.61 -1.83 -28.47
C CYS A 468 19.74 -1.19 -29.28
N VAL A 469 20.97 -1.68 -29.14
CA VAL A 469 22.13 -1.19 -29.91
C VAL A 469 21.91 -1.43 -31.41
N SER A 470 21.46 -2.62 -31.80
CA SER A 470 21.19 -2.96 -33.21
C SER A 470 20.06 -2.10 -33.79
N ALA A 471 19.00 -1.83 -33.01
CA ALA A 471 17.92 -0.94 -33.42
C ALA A 471 18.38 0.52 -33.56
N CYS A 472 19.28 0.96 -32.69
CA CYS A 472 19.92 2.27 -32.79
C CYS A 472 20.76 2.39 -34.07
N GLU A 473 21.67 1.43 -34.32
CA GLU A 473 22.48 1.41 -35.54
C GLU A 473 21.62 1.39 -36.81
N ARG A 474 20.55 0.57 -36.83
CA ARG A 474 19.63 0.50 -37.96
C ARG A 474 18.89 1.83 -38.19
N GLY A 475 18.35 2.44 -37.13
CA GLY A 475 17.69 3.74 -37.24
C GLY A 475 18.62 4.81 -37.81
N LEU A 476 19.89 4.79 -37.42
CA LEU A 476 20.89 5.69 -37.95
C LEU A 476 21.22 5.41 -39.43
N LYS A 477 21.34 4.15 -39.85
CA LYS A 477 21.55 3.80 -41.27
C LYS A 477 20.40 4.25 -42.17
N GLU A 478 19.19 4.28 -41.63
CA GLU A 478 17.99 4.76 -42.33
C GLU A 478 17.89 6.30 -42.36
N GLY A 479 18.90 7.03 -41.90
CA GLY A 479 18.93 8.50 -41.91
C GLY A 479 18.06 9.16 -40.84
N ARG A 480 17.55 8.42 -39.86
CA ARG A 480 16.68 8.93 -38.79
C ARG A 480 17.43 9.16 -37.48
N SER A 481 17.03 10.18 -36.72
CA SER A 481 17.52 10.37 -35.35
C SER A 481 16.95 9.30 -34.41
N VAL A 482 17.71 8.94 -33.37
CA VAL A 482 17.34 7.84 -32.46
C VAL A 482 17.16 8.36 -31.04
N ALA A 483 16.12 7.87 -30.37
CA ALA A 483 15.74 8.22 -29.02
C ALA A 483 15.75 6.95 -28.14
N VAL A 484 16.76 6.84 -27.27
CA VAL A 484 16.99 5.68 -26.40
C VAL A 484 16.37 5.92 -25.02
N ASP A 485 15.22 5.29 -24.78
CA ASP A 485 14.48 5.36 -23.52
C ASP A 485 14.72 4.12 -22.67
N ASN A 486 15.88 4.11 -22.01
CA ASN A 486 16.23 3.13 -20.98
C ASN A 486 16.61 3.86 -19.69
N THR A 487 16.84 3.13 -18.60
CA THR A 487 17.29 3.74 -17.34
C THR A 487 18.70 4.31 -17.43
N ASN A 488 19.62 3.61 -18.11
CA ASN A 488 21.01 3.99 -18.37
C ASN A 488 21.78 4.53 -17.13
N PRO A 489 21.77 3.80 -15.98
CA PRO A 489 22.27 4.31 -14.70
C PRO A 489 23.79 4.54 -14.68
N ASP A 490 24.56 3.65 -15.29
CA ASP A 490 26.02 3.60 -15.21
C ASP A 490 26.70 4.05 -16.53
N PRO A 491 28.00 4.40 -16.50
CA PRO A 491 28.72 4.88 -17.67
C PRO A 491 28.89 3.81 -18.76
N GLU A 492 29.01 2.54 -18.39
CA GLU A 492 29.20 1.44 -19.34
C GLU A 492 27.94 1.25 -20.20
N SER A 493 26.76 1.27 -19.58
CA SER A 493 25.47 1.24 -20.26
C SER A 493 25.30 2.40 -21.24
N ARG A 494 25.76 3.61 -20.88
CA ARG A 494 25.71 4.79 -21.76
C ARG A 494 26.74 4.71 -22.90
N LYS A 495 27.94 4.19 -22.61
CA LYS A 495 29.01 4.03 -23.59
C LYS A 495 28.58 3.25 -24.82
N ARG A 496 27.73 2.23 -24.66
CA ARG A 496 27.19 1.41 -25.77
C ARG A 496 26.52 2.24 -26.87
N TYR A 497 25.80 3.31 -26.51
CA TYR A 497 25.15 4.19 -27.47
C TYR A 497 26.09 5.28 -28.00
N LEU A 498 27.06 5.69 -27.20
CA LEU A 498 28.12 6.60 -27.64
C LEU A 498 29.01 5.99 -28.70
N ASP A 499 29.40 4.73 -28.51
CA ASP A 499 30.23 4.00 -29.47
C ASP A 499 29.50 3.91 -30.83
N VAL A 500 28.18 3.70 -30.83
CA VAL A 500 27.36 3.74 -32.04
C VAL A 500 27.34 5.14 -32.67
N SER A 501 27.15 6.17 -31.87
CA SER A 501 27.14 7.57 -32.32
C SER A 501 28.46 7.96 -32.99
N GLN A 502 29.59 7.63 -32.35
CA GLN A 502 30.94 7.91 -32.85
C GLN A 502 31.23 7.14 -34.13
N LYS A 503 30.88 5.86 -34.20
CA LYS A 503 31.05 5.02 -35.39
C LYS A 503 30.28 5.55 -36.60
N MET A 504 29.11 6.14 -36.38
CA MET A 504 28.26 6.70 -37.45
C MET A 504 28.52 8.19 -37.71
N GLY A 505 29.43 8.83 -36.96
CA GLY A 505 29.74 10.25 -37.11
C GLY A 505 28.58 11.20 -36.75
N VAL A 506 27.63 10.76 -35.92
CA VAL A 506 26.48 11.57 -35.49
C VAL A 506 26.65 12.10 -34.06
N PRO A 507 26.12 13.29 -33.71
CA PRO A 507 26.13 13.81 -32.35
C PRO A 507 25.31 12.95 -31.38
N CYS A 508 25.71 12.95 -30.10
CA CYS A 508 24.97 12.31 -29.02
C CYS A 508 24.60 13.34 -27.94
N ARG A 509 23.34 13.33 -27.49
CA ARG A 509 22.86 14.14 -26.37
C ARG A 509 22.32 13.28 -25.24
N CYS A 510 22.39 13.82 -24.03
CA CYS A 510 21.86 13.15 -22.84
C CYS A 510 20.72 13.97 -22.26
N PHE A 511 19.57 13.32 -22.04
CA PHE A 511 18.45 13.88 -21.29
C PHE A 511 18.44 13.26 -19.89
N LEU A 512 18.97 13.99 -18.92
CA LEU A 512 19.03 13.58 -17.52
C LEU A 512 17.76 13.99 -16.78
N PHE A 513 16.95 13.02 -16.40
CA PHE A 513 15.78 13.20 -15.54
C PHE A 513 16.20 13.21 -14.08
N THR A 514 16.25 14.39 -13.45
CA THR A 514 16.74 14.56 -12.07
C THR A 514 15.69 14.22 -11.00
N THR A 515 14.68 13.43 -11.38
CA THR A 515 13.65 12.92 -10.46
C THR A 515 14.31 12.10 -9.34
N SER A 516 14.02 12.43 -8.08
CA SER A 516 14.55 11.68 -6.94
C SER A 516 13.90 10.30 -6.80
N LEU A 517 14.51 9.41 -6.00
CA LEU A 517 13.93 8.10 -5.67
C LEU A 517 12.49 8.21 -5.16
N GLU A 518 12.24 9.12 -4.21
CA GLU A 518 10.92 9.26 -3.58
C GLU A 518 9.89 9.83 -4.56
N GLN A 519 10.30 10.76 -5.43
CA GLN A 519 9.47 11.27 -6.52
C GLN A 519 9.10 10.15 -7.51
N ALA A 520 10.06 9.32 -7.90
CA ALA A 520 9.83 8.22 -8.83
C ALA A 520 8.91 7.14 -8.22
N LYS A 521 9.08 6.80 -6.94
CA LYS A 521 8.17 5.91 -6.20
C LYS A 521 6.76 6.50 -6.09
N HIS A 522 6.65 7.80 -5.81
CA HIS A 522 5.37 8.50 -5.78
C HIS A 522 4.67 8.42 -7.13
N ASN A 523 5.38 8.71 -8.23
CA ASN A 523 4.82 8.67 -9.58
C ASN A 523 4.47 7.24 -10.02
N ASN A 524 5.26 6.24 -9.64
CA ASN A 524 4.91 4.83 -9.84
C ASN A 524 3.57 4.51 -9.19
N ARG A 525 3.41 4.85 -7.90
CA ARG A 525 2.16 4.62 -7.17
C ARG A 525 0.99 5.42 -7.74
N PHE A 526 1.23 6.66 -8.18
CA PHE A 526 0.21 7.47 -8.84
C PHE A 526 -0.27 6.79 -10.13
N ARG A 527 0.65 6.33 -10.98
CA ARG A 527 0.32 5.62 -12.23
C ARG A 527 -0.45 4.32 -12.01
N GLU A 528 -0.13 3.59 -10.95
CA GLU A 528 -0.88 2.38 -10.55
C GLU A 528 -2.33 2.66 -10.17
N MET A 529 -2.65 3.89 -9.73
CA MET A 529 -4.01 4.27 -9.33
C MET A 529 -4.84 4.81 -10.50
N MET A 530 -4.23 5.11 -11.65
CA MET A 530 -4.91 5.73 -12.77
C MET A 530 -5.61 4.68 -13.66
N PRO A 531 -6.94 4.73 -13.83
CA PRO A 531 -7.69 3.69 -14.54
C PRO A 531 -7.38 3.60 -16.05
N ALA A 532 -6.89 4.69 -16.65
CA ALA A 532 -6.61 4.77 -18.09
C ALA A 532 -5.21 4.27 -18.49
N ASN A 533 -4.35 3.87 -17.55
CA ASN A 533 -2.96 3.50 -17.84
C ASN A 533 -2.73 1.99 -17.73
N LYS A 534 -2.22 1.37 -18.79
CA LYS A 534 -1.53 0.07 -18.75
C LYS A 534 -0.15 0.24 -18.14
N HIS A 535 -0.07 0.67 -16.88
CA HIS A 535 1.19 0.89 -16.19
C HIS A 535 1.70 -0.44 -15.61
N ALA A 536 2.89 -0.86 -16.01
CA ALA A 536 3.59 -1.97 -15.37
C ALA A 536 4.17 -1.50 -14.02
N THR A 537 3.69 -2.07 -12.91
CA THR A 537 4.20 -1.77 -11.58
C THR A 537 5.71 -1.98 -11.50
N VAL A 538 6.44 -0.92 -11.14
CA VAL A 538 7.87 -1.00 -10.89
C VAL A 538 8.09 -1.45 -9.44
N ASN A 539 8.75 -2.59 -9.26
CA ASN A 539 9.08 -3.12 -7.95
C ASN A 539 10.17 -2.28 -7.27
N ASP A 540 10.08 -2.11 -5.95
CA ASP A 540 11.10 -1.45 -5.10
C ASP A 540 12.52 -1.96 -5.35
N MET A 541 12.69 -3.27 -5.63
CA MET A 541 14.00 -3.84 -5.96
C MET A 541 14.67 -3.15 -7.16
N ILE A 542 13.89 -2.76 -8.17
CA ILE A 542 14.40 -2.11 -9.39
C ILE A 542 14.87 -0.69 -9.05
N PHE A 543 14.12 0.04 -8.23
CA PHE A 543 14.52 1.36 -7.76
C PHE A 543 15.83 1.31 -6.94
N HIS A 544 15.96 0.32 -6.06
CA HIS A 544 17.16 0.15 -5.25
C HIS A 544 18.37 -0.29 -6.09
N SER A 545 18.17 -1.18 -7.05
CA SER A 545 19.20 -1.57 -8.01
C SER A 545 19.68 -0.38 -8.84
N TYR A 546 18.76 0.46 -9.33
CA TYR A 546 19.11 1.71 -10.02
C TYR A 546 19.94 2.62 -9.10
N LYS A 547 19.49 2.87 -7.86
CA LYS A 547 20.20 3.75 -6.92
C LYS A 547 21.62 3.26 -6.59
N GLN A 548 21.85 1.95 -6.55
CA GLN A 548 23.17 1.38 -6.32
C GLN A 548 24.09 1.50 -7.53
N THR A 549 23.53 1.42 -8.74
CA THR A 549 24.27 1.49 -10.01
C THR A 549 24.42 2.90 -10.54
N GLU A 550 23.62 3.85 -10.04
CA GLU A 550 23.71 5.27 -10.34
C GLU A 550 25.03 5.84 -9.81
N THR A 551 26.04 5.82 -10.67
CA THR A 551 27.27 6.61 -10.49
C THR A 551 26.95 8.09 -10.74
N ALA A 552 27.66 8.99 -10.05
CA ALA A 552 27.49 10.44 -10.10
C ALA A 552 27.17 11.02 -11.50
N CYS A 553 26.44 12.15 -11.50
CA CYS A 553 25.93 12.93 -12.64
C CYS A 553 26.76 12.74 -13.92
N PRO A 554 26.15 12.50 -15.10
CA PRO A 554 26.88 12.30 -16.36
C PRO A 554 27.96 13.37 -16.55
N LYS A 555 29.22 13.01 -16.30
CA LYS A 555 30.37 13.84 -16.64
C LYS A 555 30.79 13.45 -18.05
N TRP A 556 30.58 14.37 -18.97
CA TRP A 556 31.03 14.26 -20.36
C TRP A 556 32.39 14.94 -20.45
N ASP A 557 33.47 14.25 -20.07
CA ASP A 557 34.81 14.85 -20.12
C ASP A 557 35.47 14.63 -21.48
N HIS A 558 35.65 15.73 -22.21
CA HIS A 558 36.92 16.05 -22.87
C HIS A 558 37.26 17.52 -22.57
N GLY A 559 37.83 17.74 -21.37
CA GLY A 559 38.82 18.79 -21.08
C GLY A 559 38.39 20.25 -21.16
N GLU A 560 37.82 20.77 -20.07
CA GLU A 560 38.43 21.82 -19.22
C GLU A 560 37.76 21.73 -17.83
N PRO A 561 38.51 21.81 -16.71
CA PRO A 561 37.90 21.91 -15.39
C PRO A 561 37.44 23.36 -15.16
N GLU A 562 36.28 23.57 -14.53
CA GLU A 562 35.96 24.68 -13.59
C GLU A 562 34.43 24.70 -13.30
N PRO A 563 33.96 25.13 -12.11
CA PRO A 563 34.37 24.70 -10.79
C PRO A 563 33.22 23.98 -10.03
N ASN A 564 33.57 22.83 -9.45
CA ASN A 564 33.18 22.38 -8.12
C ASN A 564 31.78 22.79 -7.58
N TRP A 565 30.72 22.04 -7.92
CA TRP A 565 29.40 22.21 -7.28
C TRP A 565 29.22 21.46 -5.95
N SER A 566 30.25 20.81 -5.39
CA SER A 566 30.09 19.94 -4.22
C SER A 566 30.38 20.54 -2.83
N LEU A 567 30.73 21.82 -2.67
CA LEU A 567 31.14 22.34 -1.32
C LEU A 567 30.73 23.77 -0.93
N THR A 568 29.65 24.35 -1.47
CA THR A 568 29.23 25.74 -1.12
C THR A 568 27.76 25.91 -0.69
N TRP A 569 27.15 24.91 -0.07
CA TRP A 569 25.86 25.06 0.64
C TRP A 569 25.93 25.00 2.18
N GLN A 570 27.12 25.12 2.77
CA GLN A 570 27.29 25.26 4.24
C GLN A 570 28.16 26.43 4.71
N ARG A 571 28.61 27.34 3.83
CA ARG A 571 29.37 28.55 4.24
C ARG A 571 28.92 29.84 3.53
N ARG A 572 27.61 30.04 3.39
CA ARG A 572 27.03 31.35 3.04
C ARG A 572 25.98 31.86 4.04
N ALA A 573 25.96 31.29 5.25
CA ALA A 573 25.23 31.82 6.41
C ALA A 573 26.15 32.51 7.45
N GLN A 574 27.44 32.71 7.15
CA GLN A 574 28.34 33.51 7.98
C GLN A 574 29.30 34.29 7.08
N GLY A 575 28.86 35.46 6.64
CA GLY A 575 29.70 36.47 6.00
C GLY A 575 29.79 37.69 6.91
N ARG A 576 31.03 38.17 7.10
CA ARG A 576 31.46 39.43 7.73
C ARG A 576 31.63 39.42 9.26
N ARG A 577 32.80 38.95 9.70
CA ARG A 577 33.64 39.77 10.58
C ARG A 577 35.05 39.82 10.00
N GLY A 578 35.45 41.02 9.57
CA GLY A 578 36.84 41.30 9.20
C GLY A 578 37.73 41.12 10.42
N ARG A 579 38.91 40.53 10.22
CA ARG A 579 39.98 40.57 11.20
C ARG A 579 40.74 41.87 10.98
N GLY A 580 40.53 42.84 11.87
CA GLY A 580 41.52 43.87 12.13
C GLY A 580 42.50 43.34 13.18
N TYR A 581 43.79 43.44 12.92
CA TYR A 581 44.83 43.31 13.93
C TYR A 581 45.07 44.71 14.51
N THR A 582 45.13 44.83 15.84
CA THR A 582 45.77 45.96 16.51
C THR A 582 47.19 45.56 16.90
N GLN A 583 48.10 46.51 16.78
CA GLN A 583 49.47 46.44 17.33
C GLN A 583 49.37 46.23 18.85
N ASP A 584 50.33 45.48 19.39
CA ASP A 584 50.53 45.18 20.82
C ASP A 584 49.71 44.00 21.38
N GLY A 585 50.25 42.80 21.19
CA GLY A 585 49.67 41.55 21.67
C GLY A 585 49.65 41.40 23.20
N ARG A 586 48.43 41.29 23.77
CA ARG A 586 48.12 40.59 25.04
C ARG A 586 46.66 40.06 25.04
N PRO A 587 46.33 38.98 25.77
CA PRO A 587 45.00 38.38 25.77
C PRO A 587 44.05 39.02 26.80
N VAL A 588 42.76 39.14 26.48
CA VAL A 588 41.72 39.60 27.42
C VAL A 588 40.62 38.54 27.55
N HIS A 589 40.49 37.98 28.76
CA HIS A 589 39.33 37.23 29.23
C HIS A 589 38.19 38.19 29.59
N ARG A 590 36.94 37.93 29.14
CA ARG A 590 35.72 38.39 29.84
C ARG A 590 34.56 37.40 29.72
N LYS A 591 33.85 37.30 30.85
CA LYS A 591 32.79 36.37 31.27
C LYS A 591 31.47 36.50 30.48
N ALA A 592 30.68 35.42 30.54
CA ALA A 592 29.28 35.33 30.13
C ALA A 592 28.32 36.16 31.03
N PRO A 593 27.10 36.43 30.53
CA PRO A 593 25.91 36.25 31.38
C PRO A 593 24.75 35.51 30.68
N GLN A 594 23.96 34.81 31.50
CA GLN A 594 22.66 34.18 31.22
C GLN A 594 21.51 35.20 31.30
N ALA A 595 20.52 35.06 30.41
CA ALA A 595 19.09 35.38 30.55
C ALA A 595 18.42 34.72 29.33
N GLY A 596 17.27 34.02 29.33
CA GLY A 596 16.07 34.08 30.16
C GLY A 596 14.87 34.16 29.21
N LEU A 597 14.21 33.01 28.98
CA LEU A 597 12.81 32.77 28.56
C LEU A 597 12.09 33.73 27.58
N GLU A 598 11.67 33.21 26.41
CA GLU A 598 10.26 33.12 25.96
C GLU A 598 10.12 32.43 24.57
N PRO A 599 9.16 31.49 24.37
CA PRO A 599 8.87 30.90 23.06
C PRO A 599 7.82 31.72 22.30
N GLN A 600 8.18 32.15 21.08
CA GLN A 600 7.32 32.95 20.21
C GLN A 600 6.02 32.24 19.80
N THR A 601 4.97 33.03 19.89
CA THR A 601 3.56 32.79 19.60
C THR A 601 3.29 32.57 18.12
N GLN A 602 2.27 31.73 17.87
CA GLN A 602 1.66 31.43 16.57
C GLN A 602 1.22 32.70 15.83
N GLN A 603 1.66 32.86 14.58
CA GLN A 603 1.00 33.77 13.62
C GLN A 603 -0.12 33.02 12.90
N ARG A 604 -1.33 33.54 13.08
CA ARG A 604 -2.55 33.21 12.32
C ARG A 604 -2.36 33.60 10.85
N ALA A 605 -2.60 32.67 9.94
CA ALA A 605 -2.91 32.98 8.54
C ALA A 605 -4.42 32.76 8.31
N GLY A 606 -5.09 33.80 7.82
CA GLY A 606 -6.52 33.80 7.46
C GLY A 606 -6.82 33.02 6.17
N PRO A 607 -8.10 32.93 5.78
CA PRO A 607 -8.63 31.82 4.99
C PRO A 607 -8.37 32.02 3.50
N SER A 608 -7.68 31.06 2.87
CA SER A 608 -7.65 30.95 1.42
C SER A 608 -8.18 29.58 0.98
N GLN A 609 -9.33 29.64 0.32
CA GLN A 609 -9.94 28.72 -0.63
C GLN A 609 -9.66 27.22 -0.47
N THR A 610 -10.70 26.53 -0.02
CA THR A 610 -10.93 25.10 -0.04
C THR A 610 -10.85 24.51 -1.45
N GLY A 611 -9.64 24.11 -1.85
CA GLY A 611 -9.42 23.16 -2.93
C GLY A 611 -9.50 21.73 -2.40
N CYS A 612 -10.41 20.91 -2.91
CA CYS A 612 -10.37 19.46 -2.77
C CYS A 612 -9.35 18.94 -3.78
N ILE A 613 -8.26 18.28 -3.34
CA ILE A 613 -7.09 18.03 -4.17
C ILE A 613 -6.83 16.54 -4.31
N ILE A 614 -7.58 15.88 -5.19
CA ILE A 614 -6.90 15.12 -6.23
C ILE A 614 -6.50 16.21 -7.22
N VAL A 615 -5.24 16.68 -7.23
CA VAL A 615 -4.79 17.40 -8.41
C VAL A 615 -4.95 16.36 -9.53
N PRO A 616 -5.76 16.61 -10.57
CA PRO A 616 -5.51 15.93 -11.82
C PRO A 616 -4.17 16.49 -12.26
N LEU A 617 -3.08 15.88 -11.79
CA LEU A 617 -1.75 16.09 -12.33
C LEU A 617 -1.85 15.51 -13.74
N SER A 618 -2.38 16.32 -14.65
CA SER A 618 -2.24 16.14 -16.08
C SER A 618 -0.74 15.98 -16.30
N TYR A 619 -0.31 14.73 -16.40
CA TYR A 619 1.06 14.32 -16.66
C TYR A 619 2.09 14.89 -15.67
N VAL A 620 2.34 14.21 -14.54
CA VAL A 620 3.66 14.30 -13.90
C VAL A 620 4.69 13.59 -14.78
N ALA A 621 5.05 14.22 -15.89
CA ALA A 621 6.45 14.24 -16.25
C ALA A 621 7.08 15.21 -15.26
N PHE A 622 7.91 14.71 -14.34
CA PHE A 622 8.70 15.61 -13.52
C PHE A 622 9.51 16.48 -14.48
N ARG A 623 9.23 17.79 -14.43
CA ARG A 623 9.82 18.80 -15.30
C ARG A 623 11.24 19.16 -14.86
N ASN A 624 12.05 18.13 -14.64
CA ASN A 624 13.42 18.29 -14.18
C ASN A 624 14.35 17.52 -15.12
N ILE A 625 14.44 18.00 -16.36
CA ILE A 625 15.28 17.40 -17.40
C ILE A 625 16.46 18.32 -17.65
N LYS A 626 17.68 17.82 -17.47
CA LYS A 626 18.90 18.52 -17.88
C LYS A 626 19.39 17.96 -19.21
N ILE A 627 19.66 18.85 -20.16
CA ILE A 627 20.14 18.48 -21.49
C ILE A 627 21.65 18.71 -21.55
N PHE A 628 22.41 17.65 -21.85
CA PHE A 628 23.85 17.73 -22.08
C PHE A 628 24.18 17.44 -23.54
N PHE A 629 25.22 18.11 -24.05
CA PHE A 629 25.69 18.00 -25.42
C PHE A 629 27.06 17.30 -25.47
N HIS A 630 27.22 16.35 -26.38
CA HIS A 630 28.53 15.81 -26.76
C HIS A 630 28.77 16.10 -28.24
N MET A 631 29.76 16.95 -28.53
CA MET A 631 30.26 17.21 -29.88
C MET A 631 31.35 16.18 -30.20
N PRO A 632 31.20 15.32 -31.23
CA PRO A 632 32.29 14.45 -31.66
C PRO A 632 33.44 15.32 -32.17
N SER A 633 34.65 15.10 -31.63
CA SER A 633 35.85 15.79 -32.07
C SER A 633 36.17 15.35 -33.50
N LEU A 634 35.95 16.21 -34.49
CA LEU A 634 36.52 16.04 -35.83
C LEU A 634 38.04 16.17 -35.70
N LYS A 635 38.75 15.05 -35.53
CA LYS A 635 40.19 14.98 -35.82
C LYS A 635 40.37 15.07 -37.33
N ILE A 636 40.40 16.28 -37.86
CA ILE A 636 40.91 16.54 -39.21
C ILE A 636 42.43 16.38 -39.12
N VAL A 637 42.93 15.25 -39.61
CA VAL A 637 44.34 15.05 -39.94
C VAL A 637 44.56 15.66 -41.30
N GLY A 638 45.45 16.65 -41.41
CA GLY A 638 45.86 17.17 -42.71
C GLY A 638 46.68 18.43 -42.60
N LYS A 639 48.01 18.27 -42.54
CA LYS A 639 49.02 19.29 -42.82
C LYS A 639 48.54 20.27 -43.90
N LEU A 640 48.45 21.56 -43.60
CA LEU A 640 48.75 22.61 -44.56
C LEU A 640 49.29 23.84 -43.81
N THR A 641 50.48 24.24 -44.23
CA THR A 641 51.03 25.61 -44.17
C THR A 641 51.30 26.23 -42.79
N CYS A 642 52.49 25.92 -42.30
CA CYS A 642 53.41 26.92 -41.77
C CYS A 642 53.70 27.93 -42.89
N LEU A 643 53.12 29.14 -42.85
CA LEU A 643 53.71 30.40 -43.35
C LEU A 643 52.80 31.60 -43.07
N PHE A 644 53.44 32.73 -42.76
CA PHE A 644 52.94 34.09 -42.46
C PHE A 644 52.58 34.35 -40.99
N MET A 645 53.58 34.68 -40.16
CA MET A 645 54.26 35.98 -39.99
C MET A 645 53.49 36.95 -39.09
N LYS A 646 54.17 37.34 -38.01
CA LYS A 646 54.11 38.63 -37.30
C LYS A 646 53.26 39.69 -38.01
N THR A 647 52.16 40.11 -37.38
CA THR A 647 51.97 41.48 -36.87
C THR A 647 50.74 41.50 -35.98
#